data_AF-A0A842MN23-F1
#
_entry.id   AF-A0A842MN23-F1
#
_cell.length_a   1.000
_cell.length_b   1.000
_cell.length_c   1.000
_cell.angle_alpha   90.00
_cell.angle_beta   90.00
_cell.angle_gamma   90.00
#
_symmetry.space_group_name_H-M   'P 1'
#
loop_
_entity.id
_entity.type
_entity.pdbx_description
1 polymer ?
#
loop_
_entity_poly.entity_id
_entity_poly.type
_entity_poly.pdbx_seq_one_letter_code
_entity_poly.pdbx_strand_id
1 'polypeptide(L)'
;MMKKNTRKGIILFFSFILLFSYFPNILAEETATKIVYVNDTEGNPIEDAYIEIYNEDYSYYNVNWTDENGYASFTMPPGDYTIEVTKEGFDPYTHTFAINEGETLYNNISLEVNNPPIANDDSASTPRNINVKIDVLSNDYDIDGDELNIISVSTPSHGTATTDGDYVYYTPDPDYDGEDSFTYTISDGVATSTATVNIDVYVPEISIIPSLTVVNKSEEFTVDIVVDAENILIVQCYLEFDATLLEAINVENGEMFDILSSNGTIDNMNGRIDNILGLSNSSVNGGVFAKITFKAKDAGIAYINFIQEANLVVGEGGNYSLIFNNANVCIDINPANLWIEPSYNITKDKTTVDIWLDTNESEVAIIGFYVVFDKEIFSTQNVTNGGLFSNFTYFPIDDGVGGIVAWEWNGTISVVNGSGVVAKIEFEAIKTGESVVKITNVDSFPYLCFITQDAILEADLTPPETTLTFGTPYYTDGTNHWINSSTQITLNATDVGSGVDKIYYYIDDLPAIEYTEPFTVPDGEHTIYYYAVDNVGNAEETNSIDVKVDNSPPVTTLTFGEPYYTDGIHHWITSSTLITLTATDVGSGVDKIYYYIDDLPAIEYTEPFTISDECNHTIYYYAVDNLGNAEETKSIDVKVDNSPPVTTLTFGEPYYTDGTNHWITSSTEITLNAVDYPDCASGVAGIWYSFDNVNWTEYTGPFTISEDCTIYYYSIDNLGNEEEHNSLVVYIDETPPTSSATLDGTLGDNNWYRSNVIVNLTANDEGSGVDKIYYKIGTGAWIEYTAPFTVSNEGQTTIYYYSIDNLENNETEKNVSMKIDKSPPSASHSLAGTIVDGKYTTDVIITFTASDTVSGVREIRYKVDGTSYTIYGSSGSDTVSSEGNHVVEYYALDNAGNVGSTSTFSFTIQKNKPPVANFTYSPLQPYDTDTITFADRSTDEDGEIVNYTWDFGDGNESYAQNPTHKYADNGTYIVRLTVRDDRNATSSTQQIIEVRNKPPTALISYSPDKPKPKEDINFTSLSTDEDGEIVNYTWDFGDGNISHERNPIHAYEKEGTYNVTLIVRDNDGDAEEKTIQIEVKAEKINVWLYLLIIIILIIIAIAVFAIWKRRSKGEEKKPEKKEEKKTGK
;
A
#
# COMPACT_ATOMS: atom_id res chain seq x y z
N MET A 1 -29.25 -26.98 -24.50
CA MET A 1 -30.18 -28.03 -25.00
C MET A 1 -29.45 -29.39 -25.01
N MET A 2 -30.10 -30.46 -25.51
CA MET A 2 -29.63 -31.85 -25.70
C MET A 2 -28.12 -32.04 -26.07
N LYS A 3 -27.41 -33.15 -25.76
CA LYS A 3 -27.79 -34.48 -25.21
C LYS A 3 -26.57 -35.21 -24.56
N LYS A 4 -26.82 -36.31 -23.82
CA LYS A 4 -25.82 -37.14 -23.09
C LYS A 4 -25.18 -38.28 -23.94
N ASN A 5 -24.20 -38.96 -23.32
CA ASN A 5 -23.75 -40.39 -23.44
C ASN A 5 -22.47 -40.67 -24.25
N THR A 6 -21.56 -41.62 -23.89
CA THR A 6 -21.32 -42.43 -22.66
C THR A 6 -19.91 -43.06 -22.68
N ARG A 7 -19.21 -43.19 -21.53
CA ARG A 7 -17.96 -43.99 -21.36
C ARG A 7 -18.21 -45.51 -21.29
N LYS A 8 -17.33 -46.34 -21.87
CA LYS A 8 -16.76 -47.61 -21.30
C LYS A 8 -15.94 -48.42 -22.32
N GLY A 9 -14.86 -49.08 -21.87
CA GLY A 9 -14.14 -50.14 -22.63
C GLY A 9 -12.65 -50.24 -22.28
N ILE A 10 -12.26 -51.26 -21.50
CA ILE A 10 -10.85 -51.56 -21.10
C ILE A 10 -10.47 -52.93 -21.71
N ILE A 11 -9.16 -53.23 -21.80
CA ILE A 11 -8.48 -54.55 -21.69
C ILE A 11 -7.53 -54.87 -22.87
N LEU A 12 -6.20 -54.88 -22.62
CA LEU A 12 -5.36 -56.09 -22.49
C LEU A 12 -3.93 -55.73 -22.03
N PHE A 13 -3.11 -56.71 -21.66
CA PHE A 13 -1.87 -56.53 -20.90
C PHE A 13 -0.75 -57.49 -21.35
N PHE A 14 0.46 -56.93 -21.56
CA PHE A 14 1.81 -57.55 -21.49
C PHE A 14 2.22 -58.78 -22.33
N SER A 15 3.44 -58.65 -22.90
CA SER A 15 4.49 -59.69 -22.97
C SER A 15 5.86 -58.98 -23.03
N PHE A 16 6.97 -59.66 -22.70
CA PHE A 16 8.15 -59.01 -22.09
C PHE A 16 9.52 -59.51 -22.61
N ILE A 17 10.59 -58.75 -22.34
CA ILE A 17 12.06 -59.09 -22.38
C ILE A 17 12.88 -58.86 -23.69
N LEU A 18 13.69 -57.77 -23.65
CA LEU A 18 15.10 -57.55 -24.08
C LEU A 18 15.61 -57.94 -25.51
N LEU A 19 16.67 -57.34 -26.08
CA LEU A 19 17.80 -56.51 -25.55
C LEU A 19 18.05 -55.20 -26.36
N PHE A 20 18.59 -54.17 -25.69
CA PHE A 20 19.61 -53.16 -26.10
C PHE A 20 19.68 -52.68 -27.59
N SER A 21 19.76 -51.39 -27.93
CA SER A 21 20.42 -50.25 -27.26
C SER A 21 20.14 -48.89 -27.94
N TYR A 22 20.52 -47.77 -27.29
CA TYR A 22 20.60 -46.38 -27.79
C TYR A 22 19.34 -45.72 -28.38
N PHE A 23 18.69 -44.85 -27.58
CA PHE A 23 18.52 -43.39 -27.78
C PHE A 23 18.09 -42.78 -26.42
N PRO A 24 18.35 -41.49 -26.13
CA PRO A 24 18.15 -40.89 -24.79
C PRO A 24 16.71 -40.41 -24.56
N ASN A 25 16.44 -39.98 -23.32
CA ASN A 25 15.13 -39.49 -22.88
C ASN A 25 14.69 -38.24 -23.66
N ILE A 26 13.38 -38.14 -23.89
CA ILE A 26 12.69 -36.85 -24.00
C ILE A 26 12.29 -36.49 -22.57
N LEU A 27 12.90 -35.45 -22.00
CA LEU A 27 12.36 -34.76 -20.83
C LEU A 27 11.20 -33.86 -21.27
N ALA A 28 10.30 -33.53 -20.34
CA ALA A 28 9.40 -32.41 -20.57
C ALA A 28 10.20 -31.10 -20.40
N GLU A 29 9.87 -30.06 -21.15
CA GLU A 29 10.42 -28.73 -20.90
C GLU A 29 9.74 -28.17 -19.64
N GLU A 30 10.55 -27.87 -18.63
CA GLU A 30 10.09 -27.35 -17.34
C GLU A 30 9.87 -25.83 -17.43
N THR A 31 8.64 -25.37 -17.14
CA THR A 31 8.19 -23.99 -17.38
C THR A 31 7.85 -23.23 -16.10
N ALA A 32 8.23 -21.96 -16.03
CA ALA A 32 7.87 -21.03 -14.97
C ALA A 32 6.73 -20.09 -15.39
N THR A 33 6.12 -19.38 -14.42
CA THR A 33 5.02 -18.43 -14.68
C THR A 33 5.32 -17.05 -14.08
N LYS A 34 5.09 -16.00 -14.85
CA LYS A 34 5.10 -14.60 -14.38
C LYS A 34 3.68 -14.06 -14.42
N ILE A 35 3.23 -13.45 -13.34
CA ILE A 35 1.99 -12.67 -13.27
C ILE A 35 2.41 -11.22 -13.00
N VAL A 36 1.79 -10.29 -13.72
CA VAL A 36 2.03 -8.86 -13.61
C VAL A 36 0.70 -8.19 -13.29
N TYR A 37 0.68 -7.38 -12.25
CA TYR A 37 -0.36 -6.38 -12.00
C TYR A 37 0.22 -5.02 -12.41
N VAL A 38 -0.54 -4.22 -13.17
CA VAL A 38 -0.16 -2.85 -13.55
C VAL A 38 -1.19 -1.88 -12.98
N ASN A 39 -0.72 -0.87 -12.28
CA ASN A 39 -1.54 0.14 -11.61
C ASN A 39 -0.98 1.56 -11.83
N ASP A 40 -1.78 2.58 -11.50
CA ASP A 40 -1.28 3.94 -11.30
C ASP A 40 -0.71 4.12 -9.87
N THR A 41 -0.11 5.28 -9.62
CA THR A 41 0.46 5.66 -8.30
C THR A 41 -0.57 5.75 -7.18
N GLU A 42 -1.85 5.92 -7.49
CA GLU A 42 -2.96 5.87 -6.52
C GLU A 42 -3.40 4.42 -6.18
N GLY A 43 -2.98 3.43 -6.98
CA GLY A 43 -3.27 2.01 -6.80
C GLY A 43 -4.35 1.45 -7.73
N ASN A 44 -4.94 2.25 -8.61
CA ASN A 44 -6.03 1.83 -9.50
C ASN A 44 -5.48 0.93 -10.63
N PRO A 45 -6.21 -0.12 -11.05
CA PRO A 45 -5.79 -1.02 -12.12
C PRO A 45 -5.76 -0.35 -13.50
N ILE A 46 -4.68 -0.53 -14.26
CA ILE A 46 -4.58 -0.05 -15.65
C ILE A 46 -4.94 -1.19 -16.62
N GLU A 47 -6.16 -1.14 -17.19
CA GLU A 47 -6.60 -1.99 -18.31
C GLU A 47 -5.89 -1.60 -19.62
N ASP A 48 -5.69 -2.54 -20.55
CA ASP A 48 -5.07 -2.32 -21.87
C ASP A 48 -3.68 -1.62 -21.79
N ALA A 49 -2.85 -1.95 -20.79
CA ALA A 49 -1.42 -1.66 -20.80
C ALA A 49 -0.70 -2.73 -21.65
N TYR A 50 0.21 -2.29 -22.52
CA TYR A 50 0.97 -3.18 -23.41
C TYR A 50 2.26 -3.63 -22.73
N ILE A 51 2.48 -4.94 -22.66
CA ILE A 51 3.63 -5.54 -21.96
C ILE A 51 4.41 -6.43 -22.91
N GLU A 52 5.70 -6.14 -23.08
CA GLU A 52 6.67 -7.02 -23.74
C GLU A 52 7.57 -7.71 -22.70
N ILE A 53 7.89 -8.99 -22.89
CA ILE A 53 8.89 -9.71 -22.10
C ILE A 53 9.83 -10.48 -23.02
N TYR A 54 11.13 -10.22 -22.90
CA TYR A 54 12.18 -10.82 -23.75
C TYR A 54 13.48 -11.07 -22.99
N ASN A 55 14.40 -11.84 -23.56
CA ASN A 55 15.76 -12.06 -23.03
C ASN A 55 16.83 -11.45 -23.95
N GLU A 56 18.08 -11.29 -23.46
CA GLU A 56 19.15 -10.54 -24.17
C GLU A 56 19.42 -11.01 -25.62
N ASP A 57 19.20 -12.29 -25.94
CA ASP A 57 19.41 -12.85 -27.29
C ASP A 57 18.12 -12.97 -28.12
N TYR A 58 16.98 -12.50 -27.59
CA TYR A 58 15.62 -12.63 -28.14
C TYR A 58 15.24 -14.07 -28.52
N SER A 59 15.86 -15.09 -27.90
CA SER A 59 15.47 -16.50 -28.07
C SER A 59 14.12 -16.81 -27.44
N TYR A 60 13.68 -15.99 -26.48
CA TYR A 60 12.30 -15.87 -26.02
C TYR A 60 11.86 -14.41 -26.10
N TYR A 61 10.71 -14.18 -26.72
CA TYR A 61 10.03 -12.89 -26.83
C TYR A 61 8.52 -13.17 -26.80
N ASN A 62 7.79 -12.48 -25.94
CA ASN A 62 6.35 -12.69 -25.76
C ASN A 62 5.68 -11.37 -25.33
N VAL A 63 4.46 -11.13 -25.80
CA VAL A 63 3.73 -9.88 -25.58
C VAL A 63 2.31 -10.16 -25.09
N ASN A 64 1.82 -9.37 -24.16
CA ASN A 64 0.47 -9.50 -23.61
C ASN A 64 -0.09 -8.13 -23.22
N TRP A 65 -1.39 -8.08 -22.95
CA TRP A 65 -2.10 -6.89 -22.48
C TRP A 65 -2.69 -7.17 -21.10
N THR A 66 -2.86 -6.13 -20.28
CA THR A 66 -3.59 -6.25 -19.01
C THR A 66 -5.10 -6.33 -19.22
N ASP A 67 -5.78 -7.11 -18.37
CA ASP A 67 -7.24 -7.23 -18.37
C ASP A 67 -7.96 -6.07 -17.64
N GLU A 68 -9.29 -6.14 -17.56
CA GLU A 68 -10.17 -5.18 -16.86
C GLU A 68 -9.84 -4.98 -15.35
N ASN A 69 -8.94 -5.80 -14.80
CA ASN A 69 -8.46 -5.73 -13.41
C ASN A 69 -6.96 -5.41 -13.34
N GLY A 70 -6.32 -5.00 -14.44
CA GLY A 70 -4.89 -4.65 -14.49
C GLY A 70 -3.94 -5.85 -14.55
N TYR A 71 -4.41 -7.08 -14.78
CA TYR A 71 -3.57 -8.29 -14.74
C TYR A 71 -3.17 -8.81 -16.11
N ALA A 72 -1.89 -9.17 -16.25
CA ALA A 72 -1.35 -9.96 -17.35
C ALA A 72 -0.62 -11.22 -16.82
N SER A 73 -0.47 -12.25 -17.67
CA SER A 73 0.29 -13.46 -17.30
C SER A 73 1.07 -14.04 -18.48
N PHE A 74 2.21 -14.65 -18.16
CA PHE A 74 3.18 -15.18 -19.11
C PHE A 74 3.73 -16.52 -18.61
N THR A 75 3.98 -17.45 -19.53
CA THR A 75 4.64 -18.74 -19.24
C THR A 75 5.94 -18.82 -20.04
N MET A 76 7.06 -18.93 -19.34
CA MET A 76 8.41 -18.79 -19.88
C MET A 76 9.36 -19.87 -19.32
N PRO A 77 10.42 -20.28 -20.03
CA PRO A 77 11.45 -21.13 -19.45
C PRO A 77 12.26 -20.37 -18.38
N PRO A 78 12.99 -21.06 -17.49
CA PRO A 78 13.87 -20.41 -16.52
C PRO A 78 15.00 -19.61 -17.19
N GLY A 79 15.30 -18.43 -16.67
CA GLY A 79 16.29 -17.50 -17.26
C GLY A 79 16.13 -16.07 -16.78
N ASP A 80 16.93 -15.18 -17.37
CA ASP A 80 16.93 -13.73 -17.13
C ASP A 80 16.17 -13.02 -18.26
N TYR A 81 15.31 -12.05 -17.90
CA TYR A 81 14.38 -11.39 -18.80
C TYR A 81 14.24 -9.89 -18.50
N THR A 82 14.10 -9.08 -19.55
CA THR A 82 13.55 -7.72 -19.47
C THR A 82 12.02 -7.80 -19.58
N ILE A 83 11.32 -6.98 -18.81
CA ILE A 83 9.93 -6.59 -19.02
C ILE A 83 9.88 -5.09 -19.35
N GLU A 84 9.15 -4.74 -20.40
CA GLU A 84 8.79 -3.37 -20.79
C GLU A 84 7.27 -3.24 -20.71
N VAL A 85 6.78 -2.13 -20.14
CA VAL A 85 5.35 -1.81 -19.99
C VAL A 85 5.11 -0.41 -20.54
N THR A 86 4.12 -0.27 -21.41
CA THR A 86 3.77 1.00 -22.06
C THR A 86 2.26 1.23 -22.06
N LYS A 87 1.86 2.50 -21.86
CA LYS A 87 0.46 2.94 -21.91
C LYS A 87 0.40 4.37 -22.44
N GLU A 88 -0.57 4.69 -23.29
CA GLU A 88 -0.80 6.04 -23.79
C GLU A 88 -1.13 7.00 -22.62
N GLY A 89 -0.31 8.03 -22.42
CA GLY A 89 -0.44 9.00 -21.31
C GLY A 89 0.24 8.62 -20.00
N PHE A 90 1.18 7.66 -20.03
CA PHE A 90 1.99 7.22 -18.88
C PHE A 90 3.42 6.88 -19.32
N ASP A 91 4.35 6.90 -18.39
CA ASP A 91 5.78 6.75 -18.66
C ASP A 91 6.17 5.28 -18.92
N PRO A 92 7.16 5.00 -19.80
CA PRO A 92 7.52 3.65 -20.21
C PRO A 92 8.37 2.91 -19.14
N TYR A 93 7.73 2.04 -18.35
CA TYR A 93 8.42 1.26 -17.31
C TYR A 93 9.24 0.10 -17.89
N THR A 94 10.53 0.01 -17.54
CA THR A 94 11.45 -1.07 -17.94
C THR A 94 12.17 -1.70 -16.75
N HIS A 95 12.22 -3.04 -16.67
CA HIS A 95 12.87 -3.75 -15.56
C HIS A 95 13.43 -5.13 -15.94
N THR A 96 14.58 -5.52 -15.38
CA THR A 96 15.22 -6.84 -15.61
C THR A 96 15.06 -7.77 -14.42
N PHE A 97 14.58 -9.00 -14.61
CA PHE A 97 14.37 -9.99 -13.56
C PHE A 97 14.79 -11.42 -13.98
N ALA A 98 15.19 -12.22 -13.00
CA ALA A 98 15.42 -13.67 -13.15
C ALA A 98 14.18 -14.48 -12.74
N ILE A 99 13.98 -15.67 -13.31
CA ILE A 99 12.95 -16.63 -12.88
C ILE A 99 13.44 -18.09 -12.95
N ASN A 100 13.09 -18.89 -11.94
CA ASN A 100 13.60 -20.24 -11.73
C ASN A 100 12.60 -21.34 -12.16
N GLU A 101 13.09 -22.59 -12.21
CA GLU A 101 12.29 -23.78 -12.56
C GLU A 101 11.06 -23.96 -11.63
N GLY A 102 9.86 -24.04 -12.23
CA GLY A 102 8.60 -24.22 -11.50
C GLY A 102 8.16 -23.02 -10.65
N GLU A 103 8.86 -21.89 -10.73
CA GLU A 103 8.56 -20.68 -9.96
C GLU A 103 7.31 -19.96 -10.48
N THR A 104 6.60 -19.27 -9.59
CA THR A 104 5.54 -18.33 -9.96
C THR A 104 5.83 -16.98 -9.31
N LEU A 105 6.27 -16.02 -10.12
CA LEU A 105 6.58 -14.66 -9.65
C LEU A 105 5.39 -13.72 -9.91
N TYR A 106 5.13 -12.86 -8.94
CA TYR A 106 4.18 -11.76 -9.03
C TYR A 106 4.96 -10.44 -9.01
N ASN A 107 4.80 -9.60 -10.04
CA ASN A 107 5.21 -8.21 -9.98
C ASN A 107 3.98 -7.32 -9.84
N ASN A 108 4.09 -6.28 -9.03
CA ASN A 108 3.30 -5.08 -9.21
C ASN A 108 4.16 -4.05 -9.97
N ILE A 109 3.55 -3.28 -10.87
CA ILE A 109 4.20 -2.23 -11.66
C ILE A 109 3.30 -1.00 -11.61
N SER A 110 3.74 0.01 -10.86
CA SER A 110 3.14 1.34 -10.94
C SER A 110 3.65 2.03 -12.20
N LEU A 111 2.76 2.66 -12.96
CA LEU A 111 3.11 3.64 -13.98
C LEU A 111 2.86 5.05 -13.43
N GLU A 112 3.70 5.99 -13.84
CA GLU A 112 3.58 7.42 -13.51
C GLU A 112 3.02 8.18 -14.72
N VAL A 113 2.50 9.39 -14.51
CA VAL A 113 1.69 10.13 -15.50
C VAL A 113 2.51 11.28 -16.08
N ASN A 114 3.05 11.06 -17.27
CA ASN A 114 3.81 12.02 -18.06
C ASN A 114 3.20 13.43 -18.06
N ASN A 115 3.97 14.38 -17.56
CA ASN A 115 3.73 15.80 -17.68
C ASN A 115 4.45 16.34 -18.93
N PRO A 116 3.85 17.21 -19.75
CA PRO A 116 4.56 17.77 -20.90
C PRO A 116 5.69 18.72 -20.50
N PRO A 117 6.80 18.75 -21.25
CA PRO A 117 7.97 19.57 -20.93
C PRO A 117 7.69 21.08 -21.06
N ILE A 118 8.59 21.90 -20.51
CA ILE A 118 8.45 23.36 -20.44
C ILE A 118 9.55 24.02 -21.28
N ALA A 119 9.13 24.64 -22.39
CA ALA A 119 9.99 25.42 -23.28
C ALA A 119 9.92 26.94 -22.99
N ASN A 120 11.04 27.66 -23.09
CA ASN A 120 11.15 29.09 -22.77
C ASN A 120 11.66 29.95 -23.96
N ASP A 121 11.28 31.24 -23.99
CA ASP A 121 11.61 32.14 -25.11
C ASP A 121 13.07 32.67 -25.02
N ASP A 122 13.74 32.79 -26.18
CA ASP A 122 15.16 33.14 -26.35
C ASP A 122 15.41 34.43 -27.13
N SER A 123 16.67 34.89 -27.16
CA SER A 123 17.14 35.97 -28.02
C SER A 123 18.61 35.85 -28.47
N ALA A 124 18.93 36.41 -29.64
CA ALA A 124 20.30 36.53 -30.17
C ALA A 124 20.44 37.77 -31.07
N SER A 125 21.67 38.07 -31.53
CA SER A 125 21.91 39.06 -32.59
C SER A 125 23.04 38.60 -33.51
N THR A 126 23.05 39.09 -34.76
CA THR A 126 24.08 38.74 -35.75
C THR A 126 24.26 39.87 -36.77
N PRO A 127 25.47 40.14 -37.29
CA PRO A 127 25.64 41.11 -38.37
C PRO A 127 24.95 40.65 -39.67
N ARG A 128 24.60 41.60 -40.55
CA ARG A 128 23.95 41.29 -41.83
C ARG A 128 24.75 40.28 -42.65
N ASN A 129 24.05 39.29 -43.20
CA ASN A 129 24.57 38.15 -43.97
C ASN A 129 25.41 37.13 -43.15
N ILE A 130 25.49 37.24 -41.82
CA ILE A 130 26.23 36.31 -40.95
C ILE A 130 25.28 35.36 -40.20
N ASN A 131 25.62 34.08 -40.09
CA ASN A 131 24.85 33.09 -39.35
C ASN A 131 25.24 33.02 -37.86
N VAL A 132 24.31 32.54 -37.02
CA VAL A 132 24.50 32.41 -35.57
C VAL A 132 24.04 31.03 -35.08
N LYS A 133 24.73 30.50 -34.07
CA LYS A 133 24.40 29.27 -33.35
C LYS A 133 23.77 29.65 -31.99
N ILE A 134 22.67 28.99 -31.62
CA ILE A 134 21.83 29.30 -30.46
C ILE A 134 21.62 28.01 -29.64
N ASP A 135 21.74 28.12 -28.32
CA ASP A 135 21.61 27.04 -27.34
C ASP A 135 20.26 27.15 -26.63
N VAL A 136 19.20 26.71 -27.33
CA VAL A 136 17.79 26.90 -26.92
C VAL A 136 17.35 25.96 -25.79
N LEU A 137 18.11 24.89 -25.51
CA LEU A 137 17.79 23.99 -24.39
C LEU A 137 18.34 24.50 -23.04
N SER A 138 19.11 25.59 -23.05
CA SER A 138 19.83 26.08 -21.85
C SER A 138 18.94 26.67 -20.75
N ASN A 139 17.66 26.88 -21.03
CA ASN A 139 16.61 27.39 -20.14
C ASN A 139 15.36 26.47 -20.09
N ASP A 140 15.37 25.36 -20.80
CA ASP A 140 14.26 24.40 -20.89
C ASP A 140 14.38 23.29 -19.83
N TYR A 141 13.25 22.73 -19.40
CA TYR A 141 13.26 21.59 -18.47
C TYR A 141 11.99 20.73 -18.57
N ASP A 142 12.13 19.50 -18.09
CA ASP A 142 11.02 18.60 -17.78
C ASP A 142 10.85 18.44 -16.26
N ILE A 143 9.66 18.07 -15.80
CA ILE A 143 9.32 17.92 -14.37
C ILE A 143 9.45 16.49 -13.86
N ASP A 144 9.24 15.49 -14.72
CA ASP A 144 9.41 14.07 -14.42
C ASP A 144 10.89 13.65 -14.63
N GLY A 145 11.58 14.38 -15.51
CA GLY A 145 13.05 14.40 -15.61
C GLY A 145 13.62 13.78 -16.88
N ASP A 146 12.81 13.63 -17.92
CA ASP A 146 13.17 12.99 -19.18
C ASP A 146 14.11 13.82 -20.08
N GLU A 147 14.75 13.14 -21.03
CA GLU A 147 15.80 13.71 -21.90
C GLU A 147 15.19 14.54 -23.05
N LEU A 148 15.27 15.87 -22.93
CA LEU A 148 14.73 16.81 -23.91
C LEU A 148 15.48 16.78 -25.25
N ASN A 149 14.72 16.67 -26.34
CA ASN A 149 15.21 16.64 -27.72
C ASN A 149 14.51 17.71 -28.59
N ILE A 150 15.25 18.48 -29.41
CA ILE A 150 14.63 19.44 -30.35
C ILE A 150 14.08 18.67 -31.57
N ILE A 151 12.75 18.53 -31.64
CA ILE A 151 12.08 17.76 -32.71
C ILE A 151 11.70 18.58 -33.94
N SER A 152 11.54 19.90 -33.82
CA SER A 152 11.30 20.77 -35.00
C SER A 152 11.65 22.24 -34.76
N VAL A 153 11.88 22.97 -35.85
CA VAL A 153 12.05 24.44 -35.87
C VAL A 153 11.23 25.02 -37.02
N SER A 154 10.53 26.13 -36.80
CA SER A 154 9.74 26.83 -37.81
C SER A 154 10.60 27.78 -38.66
N THR A 155 10.06 28.25 -39.78
CA THR A 155 10.79 29.15 -40.69
C THR A 155 10.62 30.61 -40.28
N PRO A 156 11.72 31.37 -40.07
CA PRO A 156 11.68 32.82 -39.82
C PRO A 156 11.08 33.61 -40.99
N SER A 157 10.87 34.92 -40.80
CA SER A 157 10.31 35.80 -41.85
C SER A 157 11.37 36.38 -42.79
N HIS A 158 12.61 36.50 -42.31
CA HIS A 158 13.74 37.14 -42.97
C HIS A 158 15.03 36.32 -42.81
N GLY A 159 14.91 34.99 -42.87
CA GLY A 159 16.02 34.05 -42.80
C GLY A 159 15.59 32.58 -42.82
N THR A 160 16.52 31.70 -42.48
CA THR A 160 16.28 30.26 -42.28
C THR A 160 16.79 29.81 -40.92
N ALA A 161 16.04 28.94 -40.26
CA ALA A 161 16.44 28.28 -39.02
C ALA A 161 16.45 26.75 -39.22
N THR A 162 17.42 26.07 -38.63
CA THR A 162 17.62 24.61 -38.70
C THR A 162 18.24 24.07 -37.42
N THR A 163 17.93 22.83 -37.02
CA THR A 163 18.52 22.16 -35.85
C THR A 163 19.32 20.92 -36.25
N ASP A 164 20.30 20.54 -35.42
CA ASP A 164 20.98 19.23 -35.44
C ASP A 164 20.44 18.24 -34.39
N GLY A 165 19.55 18.67 -33.51
CA GLY A 165 18.99 17.92 -32.37
C GLY A 165 19.27 18.61 -31.03
N ASP A 166 20.48 19.16 -30.90
CA ASP A 166 21.00 19.79 -29.67
C ASP A 166 20.91 21.33 -29.73
N TYR A 167 21.08 21.90 -30.93
CA TYR A 167 21.21 23.35 -31.14
C TYR A 167 20.34 23.86 -32.28
N VAL A 168 20.12 25.18 -32.33
CA VAL A 168 19.52 25.85 -33.50
C VAL A 168 20.53 26.78 -34.18
N TYR A 169 20.53 26.76 -35.50
CA TYR A 169 21.36 27.61 -36.36
C TYR A 169 20.44 28.51 -37.17
N TYR A 170 20.58 29.83 -36.99
CA TYR A 170 19.86 30.85 -37.76
C TYR A 170 20.79 31.48 -38.81
N THR A 171 20.27 31.72 -40.01
CA THR A 171 20.95 32.43 -41.09
C THR A 171 19.99 33.49 -41.68
N PRO A 172 20.32 34.79 -41.63
CA PRO A 172 19.46 35.84 -42.18
C PRO A 172 19.39 35.80 -43.71
N ASP A 173 18.32 36.36 -44.28
CA ASP A 173 18.14 36.54 -45.72
C ASP A 173 19.22 37.50 -46.29
N PRO A 174 19.65 37.30 -47.55
CA PRO A 174 20.64 38.17 -48.18
C PRO A 174 20.21 39.64 -48.20
N ASP A 175 21.09 40.49 -47.67
CA ASP A 175 20.97 41.93 -47.52
C ASP A 175 19.81 42.41 -46.62
N TYR A 176 19.40 41.60 -45.63
CA TYR A 176 18.47 42.00 -44.57
C TYR A 176 19.15 42.70 -43.37
N ASP A 177 18.53 43.77 -42.85
CA ASP A 177 18.83 44.37 -41.54
C ASP A 177 17.51 44.72 -40.80
N GLY A 178 17.46 44.49 -39.48
CA GLY A 178 16.25 44.57 -38.65
C GLY A 178 15.97 43.34 -37.76
N GLU A 179 14.78 43.31 -37.15
CA GLU A 179 14.30 42.26 -36.23
C GLU A 179 13.62 41.08 -36.98
N ASP A 180 13.95 39.84 -36.63
CA ASP A 180 13.26 38.61 -37.11
C ASP A 180 13.02 37.61 -35.96
N SER A 181 12.15 36.61 -36.17
CA SER A 181 11.89 35.57 -35.16
C SER A 181 11.38 34.25 -35.75
N PHE A 182 11.58 33.16 -35.00
CA PHE A 182 11.08 31.82 -35.29
C PHE A 182 10.70 31.09 -34.00
N THR A 183 10.15 29.87 -34.12
CA THR A 183 9.80 29.02 -32.97
C THR A 183 10.46 27.64 -33.08
N TYR A 184 10.71 26.98 -31.95
CA TYR A 184 11.21 25.61 -31.89
C TYR A 184 10.30 24.74 -31.02
N THR A 185 10.37 23.42 -31.19
CA THR A 185 9.54 22.43 -30.49
C THR A 185 10.43 21.34 -29.90
N ILE A 186 10.30 21.12 -28.59
CA ILE A 186 10.98 20.07 -27.83
C ILE A 186 10.06 18.88 -27.55
N SER A 187 10.65 17.73 -27.21
CA SER A 187 9.95 16.54 -26.73
C SER A 187 10.79 15.77 -25.72
N ASP A 188 10.11 15.20 -24.73
CA ASP A 188 10.53 14.18 -23.75
C ASP A 188 10.58 12.75 -24.36
N GLY A 189 9.85 12.52 -25.45
CA GLY A 189 9.63 11.20 -26.08
C GLY A 189 8.15 10.81 -26.23
N VAL A 190 7.23 11.53 -25.59
CA VAL A 190 5.80 11.22 -25.49
C VAL A 190 4.92 12.46 -25.75
N ALA A 191 5.22 13.58 -25.10
CA ALA A 191 4.59 14.89 -25.25
C ALA A 191 5.54 15.90 -25.93
N THR A 192 5.09 17.16 -26.09
CA THR A 192 5.83 18.20 -26.83
C THR A 192 5.52 19.60 -26.32
N SER A 193 6.53 20.48 -26.29
CA SER A 193 6.40 21.90 -25.92
C SER A 193 6.97 22.81 -27.00
N THR A 194 6.73 24.14 -26.95
CA THR A 194 7.15 25.07 -28.03
C THR A 194 7.33 26.50 -27.54
N ALA A 195 8.45 27.12 -27.92
CA ALA A 195 8.84 28.49 -27.58
C ALA A 195 9.43 29.27 -28.78
N THR A 196 9.83 30.52 -28.55
CA THR A 196 10.13 31.54 -29.58
C THR A 196 11.54 32.10 -29.43
N VAL A 197 12.25 32.31 -30.55
CA VAL A 197 13.58 32.95 -30.57
C VAL A 197 13.51 34.27 -31.34
N ASN A 198 14.08 35.34 -30.77
CA ASN A 198 14.07 36.69 -31.34
C ASN A 198 15.50 37.12 -31.78
N ILE A 199 15.65 37.72 -32.96
CA ILE A 199 16.95 38.03 -33.59
C ILE A 199 17.03 39.50 -34.04
N ASP A 200 18.20 40.15 -33.86
CA ASP A 200 18.53 41.49 -34.40
C ASP A 200 19.71 41.46 -35.41
N VAL A 201 19.72 42.36 -36.42
CA VAL A 201 20.62 42.33 -37.58
C VAL A 201 21.14 43.71 -38.05
N TYR A 202 22.47 43.94 -38.11
CA TYR A 202 23.12 45.28 -38.24
C TYR A 202 24.35 45.43 -39.20
N VAL A 203 24.93 46.66 -39.34
CA VAL A 203 25.98 47.10 -40.32
C VAL A 203 27.02 48.16 -39.77
N PRO A 204 28.33 48.23 -40.20
CA PRO A 204 29.43 49.06 -39.59
C PRO A 204 30.18 50.13 -40.48
N GLU A 205 31.22 50.85 -39.97
CA GLU A 205 31.86 52.10 -40.56
C GLU A 205 33.44 52.25 -40.47
N ILE A 206 34.08 53.15 -41.27
CA ILE A 206 35.55 53.50 -41.31
C ILE A 206 35.89 54.99 -41.69
N SER A 207 37.00 55.63 -41.21
CA SER A 207 37.35 57.10 -41.33
C SER A 207 38.86 57.49 -41.48
N ILE A 208 39.21 58.76 -41.85
CA ILE A 208 40.60 59.35 -42.08
C ILE A 208 40.86 60.71 -41.35
N ILE A 209 42.07 61.00 -40.82
CA ILE A 209 42.44 62.29 -40.12
C ILE A 209 43.94 62.74 -40.31
N PRO A 210 44.29 64.00 -40.70
CA PRO A 210 45.68 64.47 -40.95
C PRO A 210 46.34 65.32 -39.82
N SER A 211 47.69 65.50 -39.87
CA SER A 211 48.48 66.19 -38.81
C SER A 211 49.07 67.59 -39.08
N LEU A 212 49.27 68.01 -40.34
CA LEU A 212 49.75 69.37 -40.70
C LEU A 212 49.03 69.93 -41.93
N THR A 213 49.00 71.26 -42.07
CA THR A 213 48.25 71.98 -43.13
C THR A 213 49.09 72.83 -44.06
N VAL A 214 50.33 73.22 -43.69
CA VAL A 214 51.29 73.95 -44.55
C VAL A 214 52.69 73.36 -44.35
N VAL A 215 53.41 73.10 -45.45
CA VAL A 215 54.62 72.26 -45.49
C VAL A 215 55.60 72.80 -46.55
N ASN A 216 56.89 72.94 -46.28
CA ASN A 216 57.87 73.40 -47.29
C ASN A 216 58.04 72.38 -48.42
N LYS A 217 58.43 72.83 -49.62
CA LYS A 217 58.79 71.90 -50.72
C LYS A 217 59.92 70.97 -50.27
N SER A 218 59.64 69.66 -50.24
CA SER A 218 60.47 68.54 -49.71
C SER A 218 60.33 68.19 -48.22
N GLU A 219 59.40 68.79 -47.46
CA GLU A 219 59.11 68.48 -46.04
C GLU A 219 57.98 67.41 -45.89
N GLU A 220 57.79 66.84 -44.69
CA GLU A 220 57.02 65.59 -44.46
C GLU A 220 55.99 65.70 -43.30
N PHE A 221 54.85 64.99 -43.38
CA PHE A 221 53.73 65.01 -42.40
C PHE A 221 52.93 63.68 -42.37
N THR A 222 51.92 63.53 -41.50
CA THR A 222 51.21 62.24 -41.23
C THR A 222 49.66 62.29 -41.24
N VAL A 223 49.00 61.12 -41.32
CA VAL A 223 47.54 60.89 -41.40
C VAL A 223 47.14 59.52 -40.79
N ASP A 224 46.03 59.41 -40.04
CA ASP A 224 45.53 58.18 -39.37
C ASP A 224 44.19 57.65 -39.97
N ILE A 225 43.88 56.35 -39.77
CA ILE A 225 42.65 55.64 -40.21
C ILE A 225 41.97 54.90 -39.03
N VAL A 226 40.62 54.85 -38.96
CA VAL A 226 39.84 54.28 -37.81
C VAL A 226 38.61 53.46 -38.24
N VAL A 227 38.25 52.36 -37.55
CA VAL A 227 37.15 51.40 -37.85
C VAL A 227 36.26 51.12 -36.63
N ASP A 228 34.96 50.87 -36.82
CA ASP A 228 34.00 50.48 -35.77
C ASP A 228 33.17 49.22 -36.13
N ALA A 229 33.41 48.10 -35.45
CA ALA A 229 32.66 46.82 -35.50
C ALA A 229 33.14 45.83 -34.40
N GLU A 230 32.46 44.70 -34.24
CA GLU A 230 32.86 43.60 -33.34
C GLU A 230 33.35 42.33 -34.06
N ASN A 231 34.05 41.48 -33.30
CA ASN A 231 34.50 40.12 -33.65
C ASN A 231 35.49 39.98 -34.83
N ILE A 232 36.05 41.09 -35.29
CA ILE A 232 36.81 41.26 -36.53
C ILE A 232 38.01 40.32 -36.64
N LEU A 233 38.22 39.73 -37.82
CA LEU A 233 39.42 38.98 -38.17
C LEU A 233 40.27 39.67 -39.26
N ILE A 234 39.65 40.44 -40.16
CA ILE A 234 40.30 41.06 -41.33
C ILE A 234 39.74 42.46 -41.58
N VAL A 235 40.61 43.46 -41.75
CA VAL A 235 40.28 44.79 -42.29
C VAL A 235 41.19 45.07 -43.49
N GLN A 236 40.63 45.48 -44.63
CA GLN A 236 41.38 45.85 -45.84
C GLN A 236 40.87 47.18 -46.41
N CYS A 237 41.74 48.16 -46.67
CA CYS A 237 41.36 49.42 -47.33
C CYS A 237 42.35 49.92 -48.40
N TYR A 238 41.91 50.95 -49.14
CA TYR A 238 42.56 51.52 -50.32
C TYR A 238 42.30 53.04 -50.36
N LEU A 239 43.31 53.84 -50.74
CA LEU A 239 43.27 55.32 -50.74
C LEU A 239 43.74 55.96 -52.05
N GLU A 240 43.32 57.21 -52.28
CA GLU A 240 43.76 58.11 -53.35
C GLU A 240 44.23 59.48 -52.80
N PHE A 241 45.26 60.10 -53.39
CA PHE A 241 45.82 61.40 -52.99
C PHE A 241 46.45 62.17 -54.16
N ASP A 242 46.67 63.49 -54.02
CA ASP A 242 47.26 64.32 -55.09
C ASP A 242 48.77 64.05 -55.30
N ALA A 243 49.09 63.14 -56.22
CA ALA A 243 50.47 62.80 -56.61
C ALA A 243 51.27 63.93 -57.29
N THR A 244 50.67 65.06 -57.67
CA THR A 244 51.42 66.19 -58.23
C THR A 244 52.09 67.02 -57.14
N LEU A 245 51.47 67.06 -55.95
CA LEU A 245 51.90 67.85 -54.80
C LEU A 245 52.41 66.99 -53.63
N LEU A 246 51.97 65.74 -53.52
CA LEU A 246 52.31 64.83 -52.42
C LEU A 246 52.95 63.52 -52.90
N GLU A 247 53.84 62.98 -52.08
CA GLU A 247 54.48 61.67 -52.22
C GLU A 247 54.29 60.91 -50.89
N ALA A 248 53.51 59.83 -50.87
CA ALA A 248 53.40 58.98 -49.69
C ALA A 248 54.73 58.25 -49.44
N ILE A 249 55.16 58.17 -48.19
CA ILE A 249 56.51 57.72 -47.80
C ILE A 249 56.44 56.36 -47.11
N ASN A 250 55.53 56.23 -46.15
CA ASN A 250 55.38 55.04 -45.33
C ASN A 250 53.90 54.87 -44.94
N VAL A 251 53.55 53.64 -44.58
CA VAL A 251 52.32 53.30 -43.87
C VAL A 251 52.73 52.47 -42.66
N GLU A 252 52.10 52.69 -41.53
CA GLU A 252 52.44 52.14 -40.22
C GLU A 252 51.18 51.55 -39.55
N ASN A 253 51.39 50.66 -38.58
CA ASN A 253 50.32 50.00 -37.85
C ASN A 253 49.54 51.01 -36.98
N GLY A 254 48.23 50.82 -36.84
CA GLY A 254 47.45 51.43 -35.77
C GLY A 254 47.39 50.53 -34.53
N GLU A 255 46.63 50.94 -33.51
CA GLU A 255 46.51 50.19 -32.25
C GLU A 255 45.46 49.06 -32.30
N MET A 256 44.70 48.94 -33.39
CA MET A 256 43.60 47.95 -33.55
C MET A 256 44.06 46.50 -33.74
N PHE A 257 45.28 46.30 -34.22
CA PHE A 257 45.88 44.98 -34.45
C PHE A 257 47.31 44.99 -33.89
N ASP A 258 47.78 43.86 -33.34
CA ASP A 258 49.19 43.70 -32.92
C ASP A 258 50.18 44.02 -34.06
N ILE A 259 49.78 43.74 -35.31
CA ILE A 259 50.54 44.07 -36.53
C ILE A 259 49.64 44.10 -37.77
N LEU A 260 49.84 45.06 -38.68
CA LEU A 260 49.33 44.95 -40.05
C LEU A 260 50.01 43.79 -40.77
N SER A 261 49.22 42.93 -41.41
CA SER A 261 49.73 41.87 -42.29
C SER A 261 50.30 42.41 -43.60
N SER A 262 49.83 43.59 -44.03
CA SER A 262 50.39 44.39 -45.12
C SER A 262 50.11 45.86 -44.85
N ASN A 263 51.17 46.68 -44.86
CA ASN A 263 51.07 48.14 -44.79
C ASN A 263 50.62 48.75 -46.14
N GLY A 264 50.29 47.92 -47.14
CA GLY A 264 49.88 48.35 -48.46
C GLY A 264 51.02 48.65 -49.41
N THR A 265 50.65 48.89 -50.67
CA THR A 265 51.53 49.24 -51.77
C THR A 265 51.31 50.70 -52.13
N ILE A 266 52.33 51.53 -51.90
CA ILE A 266 52.31 52.95 -52.24
C ILE A 266 52.61 53.13 -53.74
N ASP A 267 51.72 53.81 -54.47
CA ASP A 267 51.92 54.26 -55.84
C ASP A 267 51.93 55.81 -55.90
N ASN A 268 53.13 56.38 -55.74
CA ASN A 268 53.39 57.82 -55.86
C ASN A 268 53.34 58.38 -57.28
N MET A 269 53.08 57.54 -58.29
CA MET A 269 52.91 57.98 -59.68
C MET A 269 51.43 58.21 -60.01
N ASN A 270 50.56 57.34 -59.53
CA ASN A 270 49.11 57.45 -59.71
C ASN A 270 48.38 58.06 -58.49
N GLY A 271 49.07 58.24 -57.37
CA GLY A 271 48.51 58.83 -56.15
C GLY A 271 47.62 57.86 -55.40
N ARG A 272 48.03 56.60 -55.25
CA ARG A 272 47.26 55.55 -54.56
C ARG A 272 48.05 54.86 -53.47
N ILE A 273 47.32 54.30 -52.50
CA ILE A 273 47.85 53.36 -51.51
C ILE A 273 46.87 52.19 -51.46
N ASP A 274 47.30 51.03 -51.96
CA ASP A 274 46.43 49.86 -52.15
C ASP A 274 46.77 48.73 -51.17
N ASN A 275 45.77 47.96 -50.69
CA ASN A 275 45.96 46.78 -49.83
C ASN A 275 46.60 47.04 -48.45
N ILE A 276 46.21 48.12 -47.76
CA ILE A 276 46.44 48.22 -46.31
C ILE A 276 45.56 47.13 -45.66
N LEU A 277 46.14 46.18 -44.93
CA LEU A 277 45.48 44.94 -44.50
C LEU A 277 45.90 44.50 -43.09
N GLY A 278 44.96 44.50 -42.15
CA GLY A 278 45.08 43.88 -40.83
C GLY A 278 44.52 42.46 -40.84
N LEU A 279 45.14 41.55 -40.10
CA LEU A 279 44.70 40.16 -39.91
C LEU A 279 44.91 39.76 -38.45
N SER A 280 43.96 39.04 -37.86
CA SER A 280 44.08 38.42 -36.55
C SER A 280 43.72 36.93 -36.58
N ASN A 281 44.30 36.15 -35.67
CA ASN A 281 43.96 34.73 -35.46
C ASN A 281 42.86 34.54 -34.39
N SER A 282 42.45 35.61 -33.74
CA SER A 282 41.36 35.69 -32.76
C SER A 282 40.54 36.95 -33.03
N SER A 283 39.24 36.91 -32.74
CA SER A 283 38.35 38.05 -32.97
C SER A 283 38.75 39.30 -32.14
N VAL A 284 38.67 40.49 -32.76
CA VAL A 284 38.96 41.79 -32.13
C VAL A 284 37.88 42.83 -32.43
N ASN A 285 37.80 43.91 -31.64
CA ASN A 285 36.80 44.97 -31.83
C ASN A 285 37.43 46.26 -32.43
N GLY A 286 36.61 47.27 -32.72
CA GLY A 286 36.99 48.53 -33.41
C GLY A 286 38.19 49.30 -32.83
N GLY A 287 38.85 50.11 -33.68
CA GLY A 287 40.03 50.89 -33.29
C GLY A 287 40.74 51.64 -34.42
N VAL A 288 41.93 52.20 -34.13
CA VAL A 288 42.80 52.85 -35.12
C VAL A 288 43.49 51.78 -35.97
N PHE A 289 43.24 51.77 -37.27
CA PHE A 289 43.68 50.72 -38.19
C PHE A 289 45.11 50.91 -38.70
N ALA A 290 45.46 52.12 -39.15
CA ALA A 290 46.74 52.40 -39.80
C ALA A 290 47.09 53.90 -39.76
N LYS A 291 48.38 54.22 -39.98
CA LYS A 291 48.91 55.59 -40.08
C LYS A 291 49.76 55.75 -41.34
N ILE A 292 49.86 56.95 -41.91
CA ILE A 292 50.46 57.19 -43.24
C ILE A 292 51.25 58.49 -43.26
N THR A 293 52.47 58.45 -43.81
CA THR A 293 53.35 59.62 -43.92
C THR A 293 53.41 60.11 -45.38
N PHE A 294 53.42 61.43 -45.59
CA PHE A 294 53.48 62.10 -46.90
C PHE A 294 54.59 63.16 -46.97
N LYS A 295 55.11 63.44 -48.17
CA LYS A 295 56.12 64.45 -48.48
C LYS A 295 55.62 65.45 -49.51
N ALA A 296 55.90 66.73 -49.31
CA ALA A 296 55.59 67.82 -50.22
C ALA A 296 56.53 67.85 -51.45
N LYS A 297 55.98 67.92 -52.67
CA LYS A 297 56.72 67.84 -53.94
C LYS A 297 56.88 69.16 -54.68
N ASP A 298 55.84 70.00 -54.70
CA ASP A 298 55.84 71.31 -55.37
C ASP A 298 54.79 72.25 -54.76
N ALA A 299 54.85 73.54 -55.09
CA ALA A 299 53.98 74.56 -54.50
C ALA A 299 52.51 74.41 -54.94
N GLY A 300 51.57 74.30 -53.99
CA GLY A 300 50.14 74.07 -54.27
C GLY A 300 49.31 73.66 -53.04
N ILE A 301 48.09 73.13 -53.27
CA ILE A 301 47.14 72.62 -52.26
C ILE A 301 46.62 71.23 -52.69
N ALA A 302 46.67 70.23 -51.80
CA ALA A 302 46.51 68.79 -52.06
C ALA A 302 45.35 68.12 -51.27
N TYR A 303 44.91 66.92 -51.70
CA TYR A 303 43.76 66.17 -51.15
C TYR A 303 44.06 64.68 -50.90
N ILE A 304 43.27 64.00 -50.05
CA ILE A 304 43.36 62.56 -49.68
C ILE A 304 41.95 61.95 -49.46
N ASN A 305 41.65 60.76 -50.01
CA ASN A 305 40.33 60.09 -49.97
C ASN A 305 40.39 58.54 -49.87
N PHE A 306 39.31 57.89 -49.41
CA PHE A 306 39.07 56.44 -49.58
C PHE A 306 38.62 56.03 -50.99
N ILE A 307 38.83 54.75 -51.33
CA ILE A 307 38.33 54.07 -52.53
C ILE A 307 37.33 52.97 -52.13
N GLN A 308 36.26 52.80 -52.92
CA GLN A 308 35.09 51.94 -52.65
C GLN A 308 35.35 50.41 -52.65
N GLU A 309 36.60 49.95 -52.62
CA GLU A 309 37.00 48.54 -52.78
C GLU A 309 37.46 47.88 -51.46
N ALA A 310 37.22 48.53 -50.31
CA ALA A 310 37.57 48.01 -48.99
C ALA A 310 36.77 46.74 -48.60
N ASN A 311 37.40 45.83 -47.87
CA ASN A 311 36.78 44.60 -47.35
C ASN A 311 36.94 44.52 -45.82
N LEU A 312 35.88 44.11 -45.11
CA LEU A 312 35.90 43.72 -43.70
C LEU A 312 35.39 42.27 -43.63
N VAL A 313 36.11 41.41 -42.90
CA VAL A 313 35.75 39.98 -42.71
C VAL A 313 35.86 39.60 -41.24
N VAL A 314 34.87 38.85 -40.76
CA VAL A 314 34.66 38.50 -39.35
C VAL A 314 34.22 37.03 -39.29
N GLY A 315 34.75 36.26 -38.34
CA GLY A 315 34.42 34.84 -38.18
C GLY A 315 34.67 33.96 -39.42
N GLU A 316 33.99 32.82 -39.50
CA GLU A 316 34.14 31.86 -40.61
C GLU A 316 33.25 32.14 -41.83
N GLY A 317 32.52 33.28 -41.92
CA GLY A 317 31.58 33.45 -43.04
C GLY A 317 30.90 34.80 -43.27
N GLY A 318 31.63 35.85 -43.70
CA GLY A 318 31.01 36.93 -44.47
C GLY A 318 31.85 38.20 -44.70
N ASN A 319 31.56 38.89 -45.82
CA ASN A 319 32.04 40.25 -46.12
C ASN A 319 30.95 41.27 -45.76
N TYR A 320 31.34 42.38 -45.13
CA TYR A 320 30.43 43.45 -44.71
C TYR A 320 30.32 44.55 -45.77
N SER A 321 29.29 45.40 -45.64
CA SER A 321 29.19 46.70 -46.33
C SER A 321 29.60 47.82 -45.36
N LEU A 322 30.26 48.88 -45.84
CA LEU A 322 30.87 49.94 -45.01
C LEU A 322 30.52 51.38 -45.44
N ILE A 323 30.87 52.36 -44.58
CA ILE A 323 30.71 53.82 -44.73
C ILE A 323 32.11 54.50 -44.60
N PHE A 324 32.37 55.67 -45.26
CA PHE A 324 33.74 56.23 -45.50
C PHE A 324 33.87 57.79 -45.42
N ASN A 325 35.02 58.37 -44.96
CA ASN A 325 35.29 59.84 -44.74
C ASN A 325 36.76 60.35 -45.08
N ASN A 326 37.04 61.64 -45.48
CA ASN A 326 38.26 62.15 -46.25
C ASN A 326 38.95 63.55 -45.85
N ALA A 327 40.12 64.03 -46.43
CA ALA A 327 40.98 65.21 -45.96
C ALA A 327 41.89 66.07 -46.99
N ASN A 328 42.69 67.13 -46.58
CA ASN A 328 43.55 68.06 -47.43
C ASN A 328 44.79 68.89 -46.81
N VAL A 329 45.77 69.44 -47.60
CA VAL A 329 47.12 70.10 -47.19
C VAL A 329 47.74 71.18 -48.19
N CYS A 330 48.86 71.96 -47.93
CA CYS A 330 49.45 73.10 -48.75
C CYS A 330 51.04 73.34 -48.75
N ILE A 331 51.71 74.00 -49.76
CA ILE A 331 53.23 74.03 -50.04
C ILE A 331 53.91 75.30 -50.75
N ASP A 332 55.24 75.66 -50.56
CA ASP A 332 56.12 76.66 -51.33
C ASP A 332 57.74 76.48 -51.34
N ILE A 333 58.59 77.38 -51.96
CA ILE A 333 60.06 77.22 -52.39
C ILE A 333 61.27 77.86 -51.57
N ASN A 334 61.68 79.15 -51.73
CA ASN A 334 62.95 79.71 -51.14
C ASN A 334 62.98 81.27 -50.98
N PRO A 335 62.73 81.84 -49.78
CA PRO A 335 62.55 83.28 -49.53
C PRO A 335 63.81 84.02 -48.99
N ALA A 336 63.71 85.36 -48.84
CA ALA A 336 64.74 86.24 -48.26
C ALA A 336 64.48 86.56 -46.76
N ASN A 337 65.51 86.84 -45.97
CA ASN A 337 65.40 86.88 -44.50
C ASN A 337 65.63 88.27 -43.90
N LEU A 338 64.76 88.67 -42.98
CA LEU A 338 64.82 89.95 -42.26
C LEU A 338 64.56 89.69 -40.77
N TRP A 339 65.54 89.97 -39.91
CA TRP A 339 65.49 89.64 -38.48
C TRP A 339 66.05 90.74 -37.59
N ILE A 340 66.08 90.48 -36.29
CA ILE A 340 66.49 91.40 -35.24
C ILE A 340 67.53 90.74 -34.32
N GLU A 341 68.56 91.50 -33.93
CA GLU A 341 69.64 91.06 -33.03
C GLU A 341 69.83 92.00 -31.83
N PRO A 342 70.01 91.49 -30.60
CA PRO A 342 69.82 90.09 -30.21
C PRO A 342 68.36 89.66 -30.38
N SER A 343 68.14 88.40 -30.75
CA SER A 343 66.79 87.85 -30.99
C SER A 343 65.98 87.62 -29.71
N TYR A 344 66.67 87.53 -28.57
CA TYR A 344 66.11 87.57 -27.23
C TYR A 344 67.05 88.39 -26.33
N ASN A 345 66.51 89.31 -25.54
CA ASN A 345 67.27 89.95 -24.45
C ASN A 345 66.34 90.46 -23.35
N ILE A 346 66.69 90.13 -22.10
CA ILE A 346 65.96 90.53 -20.90
C ILE A 346 66.66 91.65 -20.14
N THR A 347 65.90 92.58 -19.56
CA THR A 347 66.45 93.72 -18.81
C THR A 347 65.43 94.28 -17.81
N LYS A 348 65.93 94.86 -16.72
CA LYS A 348 65.12 95.68 -15.80
C LYS A 348 65.30 97.19 -15.96
N ASP A 349 66.12 97.60 -16.93
CA ASP A 349 66.45 99.00 -17.20
C ASP A 349 66.34 99.31 -18.71
N LYS A 350 67.41 99.04 -19.47
CA LYS A 350 67.55 99.44 -20.88
C LYS A 350 68.21 98.34 -21.71
N THR A 351 68.01 98.39 -23.04
CA THR A 351 68.63 97.50 -24.03
C THR A 351 68.82 98.20 -25.39
N THR A 352 69.57 97.60 -26.31
CA THR A 352 69.81 98.14 -27.66
C THR A 352 69.81 97.00 -28.66
N VAL A 353 69.20 97.25 -29.82
CA VAL A 353 68.79 96.25 -30.78
C VAL A 353 69.11 96.69 -32.21
N ASP A 354 69.60 95.77 -33.02
CA ASP A 354 69.96 95.93 -34.43
C ASP A 354 68.94 95.19 -35.32
N ILE A 355 68.61 95.76 -36.49
CA ILE A 355 67.81 95.08 -37.51
C ILE A 355 68.74 94.61 -38.62
N TRP A 356 68.71 93.32 -38.93
CA TRP A 356 69.55 92.67 -39.94
C TRP A 356 68.74 92.19 -41.14
N LEU A 357 69.25 92.49 -42.33
CA LEU A 357 68.81 91.89 -43.58
C LEU A 357 69.86 90.85 -44.01
N ASP A 358 69.42 89.65 -44.43
CA ASP A 358 70.15 88.88 -45.44
C ASP A 358 69.29 88.66 -46.68
N THR A 359 69.87 89.03 -47.80
CA THR A 359 69.33 88.84 -49.14
C THR A 359 69.18 87.38 -49.57
N ASN A 360 69.81 86.41 -48.89
CA ASN A 360 69.86 84.99 -49.29
C ASN A 360 70.26 84.84 -50.77
N GLU A 361 71.35 85.53 -51.17
CA GLU A 361 71.84 85.70 -52.55
C GLU A 361 70.85 86.31 -53.57
N SER A 362 69.64 86.72 -53.16
CA SER A 362 68.65 87.36 -54.03
C SER A 362 68.93 88.85 -54.28
N GLU A 363 68.63 89.35 -55.49
CA GLU A 363 68.85 90.76 -55.83
C GLU A 363 67.81 91.69 -55.19
N VAL A 364 68.16 92.35 -54.07
CA VAL A 364 67.27 93.31 -53.39
C VAL A 364 67.56 94.75 -53.85
N ALA A 365 66.54 95.39 -54.43
CA ALA A 365 66.62 96.74 -55.00
C ALA A 365 65.71 97.79 -54.31
N ILE A 366 64.76 97.34 -53.49
CA ILE A 366 63.85 98.16 -52.67
C ILE A 366 63.65 97.40 -51.36
N ILE A 367 63.61 98.11 -50.23
CA ILE A 367 63.17 97.55 -48.96
C ILE A 367 62.28 98.56 -48.22
N GLY A 368 61.22 98.05 -47.61
CA GLY A 368 60.34 98.78 -46.71
C GLY A 368 59.74 97.81 -45.70
N PHE A 369 59.71 98.20 -44.43
CA PHE A 369 59.11 97.41 -43.37
C PHE A 369 58.56 98.29 -42.23
N TYR A 370 57.60 97.73 -41.51
CA TYR A 370 57.15 98.20 -40.20
C TYR A 370 57.92 97.43 -39.13
N VAL A 371 58.46 98.14 -38.15
CA VAL A 371 58.79 97.57 -36.84
C VAL A 371 57.65 97.92 -35.89
N VAL A 372 57.11 96.94 -35.19
CA VAL A 372 55.99 97.09 -34.25
C VAL A 372 56.38 96.44 -32.93
N PHE A 373 56.19 97.13 -31.81
CA PHE A 373 56.51 96.65 -30.46
C PHE A 373 55.46 97.15 -29.46
N ASP A 374 55.21 96.41 -28.38
CA ASP A 374 54.31 96.88 -27.33
C ASP A 374 54.93 98.09 -26.59
N LYS A 375 54.27 99.24 -26.75
CA LYS A 375 54.66 100.52 -26.15
C LYS A 375 54.23 100.72 -24.70
N GLU A 376 53.45 99.81 -24.12
CA GLU A 376 53.24 99.75 -22.67
C GLU A 376 54.43 99.10 -21.95
N ILE A 377 55.16 98.21 -22.63
CA ILE A 377 56.28 97.42 -22.08
C ILE A 377 57.61 98.13 -22.31
N PHE A 378 57.87 98.61 -23.53
CA PHE A 378 59.11 99.32 -23.89
C PHE A 378 58.85 100.67 -24.57
N SER A 379 59.77 101.62 -24.36
CA SER A 379 59.83 102.86 -25.16
C SER A 379 61.12 102.96 -25.97
N THR A 380 61.01 103.44 -27.21
CA THR A 380 62.17 103.73 -28.06
C THR A 380 62.79 105.07 -27.71
N GLN A 381 64.03 105.07 -27.23
CA GLN A 381 64.76 106.26 -26.84
C GLN A 381 65.54 106.88 -28.02
N ASN A 382 66.03 106.06 -28.95
CA ASN A 382 66.83 106.51 -30.09
C ASN A 382 66.73 105.53 -31.28
N VAL A 383 66.89 106.04 -32.51
CA VAL A 383 66.91 105.25 -33.76
C VAL A 383 68.00 105.80 -34.68
N THR A 384 68.87 104.92 -35.21
CA THR A 384 70.01 105.31 -36.08
C THR A 384 70.19 104.37 -37.27
N ASN A 385 70.81 104.87 -38.35
CA ASN A 385 71.06 104.08 -39.56
C ASN A 385 72.16 103.02 -39.33
N GLY A 386 71.86 101.76 -39.67
CA GLY A 386 72.81 100.64 -39.57
C GLY A 386 73.94 100.67 -40.61
N GLY A 387 73.72 101.33 -41.75
CA GLY A 387 74.74 101.62 -42.76
C GLY A 387 74.76 100.69 -43.99
N LEU A 388 73.91 99.66 -44.07
CA LEU A 388 73.79 98.82 -45.27
C LEU A 388 73.25 99.61 -46.49
N PHE A 389 72.37 100.59 -46.26
CA PHE A 389 71.84 101.50 -47.29
C PHE A 389 72.21 102.97 -47.02
N SER A 390 72.04 103.82 -48.04
CA SER A 390 72.75 105.09 -48.17
C SER A 390 72.03 106.30 -47.58
N ASN A 391 70.70 106.31 -47.58
CA ASN A 391 69.85 107.44 -47.21
C ASN A 391 68.54 106.96 -46.58
N PHE A 392 68.68 106.14 -45.54
CA PHE A 392 67.55 105.51 -44.86
C PHE A 392 66.68 106.57 -44.19
N THR A 393 65.35 106.52 -44.39
CA THR A 393 64.41 107.46 -43.77
C THR A 393 63.48 106.72 -42.81
N TYR A 394 63.41 107.22 -41.57
CA TYR A 394 62.61 106.65 -40.49
C TYR A 394 61.46 107.58 -40.11
N PHE A 395 60.28 107.00 -39.88
CA PHE A 395 59.10 107.71 -39.41
C PHE A 395 58.56 107.00 -38.15
N PRO A 396 58.69 107.61 -36.95
CA PRO A 396 57.99 107.10 -35.78
C PRO A 396 56.48 107.34 -35.96
N ILE A 397 55.69 106.31 -35.70
CA ILE A 397 54.23 106.34 -35.78
C ILE A 397 53.67 106.13 -34.37
N ASP A 398 53.05 107.19 -33.84
CA ASP A 398 52.26 107.13 -32.62
C ASP A 398 50.76 107.05 -32.98
N ASP A 399 50.36 105.89 -33.50
CA ASP A 399 48.98 105.52 -33.80
C ASP A 399 48.31 104.72 -32.67
N GLY A 400 49.13 104.15 -31.78
CA GLY A 400 48.74 103.26 -30.69
C GLY A 400 49.64 102.04 -30.55
N VAL A 401 50.34 101.62 -31.60
CA VAL A 401 50.95 100.27 -31.69
C VAL A 401 52.49 100.27 -31.63
N GLY A 402 53.12 101.39 -31.27
CA GLY A 402 54.59 101.47 -31.16
C GLY A 402 55.28 101.23 -32.51
N GLY A 403 54.96 102.04 -33.52
CA GLY A 403 55.46 101.85 -34.88
C GLY A 403 56.75 102.62 -35.19
N ILE A 404 57.73 101.96 -35.80
CA ILE A 404 58.77 102.61 -36.60
C ILE A 404 58.63 102.15 -38.05
N VAL A 405 58.30 103.06 -38.95
CA VAL A 405 58.32 102.79 -40.39
C VAL A 405 59.68 103.13 -40.98
N ALA A 406 60.19 102.19 -41.76
CA ALA A 406 61.52 102.18 -42.32
C ALA A 406 61.43 101.91 -43.83
N TRP A 407 61.90 102.83 -44.70
CA TRP A 407 61.95 102.61 -46.15
C TRP A 407 63.11 103.36 -46.85
N GLU A 408 63.66 102.76 -47.92
CA GLU A 408 64.59 103.42 -48.86
C GLU A 408 64.36 102.95 -50.31
N TRP A 409 64.52 103.87 -51.27
CA TRP A 409 64.45 103.59 -52.71
C TRP A 409 65.67 104.16 -53.45
N ASN A 410 66.59 103.28 -53.86
CA ASN A 410 67.91 103.67 -54.34
C ASN A 410 67.93 103.87 -55.87
N GLY A 411 67.26 104.92 -56.35
CA GLY A 411 67.00 105.17 -57.77
C GLY A 411 68.26 105.29 -58.64
N THR A 412 68.30 104.52 -59.73
CA THR A 412 69.38 104.46 -60.76
C THR A 412 70.58 103.55 -60.46
N ILE A 413 70.29 102.35 -59.92
CA ILE A 413 71.12 101.14 -59.93
C ILE A 413 72.38 101.19 -59.04
N SER A 414 72.22 100.66 -57.84
CA SER A 414 73.15 99.70 -57.22
C SER A 414 72.32 98.70 -56.44
N VAL A 415 72.41 97.40 -56.79
CA VAL A 415 71.69 96.30 -56.11
C VAL A 415 72.45 95.90 -54.84
N VAL A 416 71.74 95.52 -53.78
CA VAL A 416 72.34 94.92 -52.58
C VAL A 416 72.16 93.40 -52.65
N ASN A 417 73.25 92.66 -52.43
CA ASN A 417 73.34 91.20 -52.52
C ASN A 417 74.24 90.60 -51.42
N GLY A 418 74.07 91.11 -50.19
CA GLY A 418 74.78 90.64 -49.01
C GLY A 418 74.16 91.22 -47.73
N SER A 419 74.50 90.62 -46.59
CA SER A 419 73.89 90.94 -45.29
C SER A 419 74.49 92.15 -44.58
N GLY A 420 73.69 92.77 -43.71
CA GLY A 420 74.12 93.88 -42.87
C GLY A 420 72.99 94.50 -42.03
N VAL A 421 73.39 95.36 -41.08
CA VAL A 421 72.46 96.12 -40.24
C VAL A 421 71.82 97.24 -41.06
N VAL A 422 70.48 97.30 -41.08
CA VAL A 422 69.70 98.35 -41.75
C VAL A 422 69.27 99.47 -40.79
N ALA A 423 69.07 99.17 -39.50
CA ALA A 423 68.77 100.16 -38.46
C ALA A 423 69.22 99.67 -37.08
N LYS A 424 69.39 100.61 -36.14
CA LYS A 424 69.64 100.32 -34.71
C LYS A 424 68.65 101.11 -33.86
N ILE A 425 68.05 100.48 -32.86
CA ILE A 425 66.99 101.01 -31.99
C ILE A 425 67.39 100.80 -30.52
N GLU A 426 67.26 101.84 -29.70
CA GLU A 426 67.48 101.76 -28.24
C GLU A 426 66.13 101.71 -27.51
N PHE A 427 65.96 100.75 -26.60
CA PHE A 427 64.72 100.50 -25.87
C PHE A 427 64.93 100.64 -24.34
N GLU A 428 63.92 101.17 -23.65
CA GLU A 428 63.86 101.32 -22.19
C GLU A 428 62.59 100.65 -21.63
N ALA A 429 62.76 99.82 -20.61
CA ALA A 429 61.68 99.07 -19.96
C ALA A 429 60.78 100.01 -19.13
N ILE A 430 59.48 99.74 -19.14
CA ILE A 430 58.45 100.56 -18.46
C ILE A 430 57.58 99.72 -17.51
N LYS A 431 57.38 98.44 -17.81
CA LYS A 431 56.41 97.52 -17.20
C LYS A 431 56.91 96.10 -17.44
N THR A 432 56.74 95.17 -16.50
CA THR A 432 57.04 93.74 -16.77
C THR A 432 56.25 93.25 -17.98
N GLY A 433 56.91 92.49 -18.85
CA GLY A 433 56.27 91.72 -19.91
C GLY A 433 57.16 91.45 -21.12
N GLU A 434 56.69 90.53 -21.94
CA GLU A 434 57.29 90.20 -23.23
C GLU A 434 56.74 91.14 -24.33
N SER A 435 57.64 91.81 -25.06
CA SER A 435 57.32 92.63 -26.22
C SER A 435 57.97 92.01 -27.45
N VAL A 436 57.15 91.29 -28.24
CA VAL A 436 57.59 90.78 -29.54
C VAL A 436 57.79 91.96 -30.47
N VAL A 437 59.05 92.28 -30.78
CA VAL A 437 59.44 93.31 -31.73
C VAL A 437 59.29 92.74 -33.13
N LYS A 438 58.12 92.97 -33.73
CA LYS A 438 57.73 92.38 -35.01
C LYS A 438 58.26 93.14 -36.20
N ILE A 439 58.59 92.43 -37.28
CA ILE A 439 58.84 93.04 -38.60
C ILE A 439 57.74 92.62 -39.57
N THR A 440 57.05 93.60 -40.17
CA THR A 440 56.02 93.36 -41.20
C THR A 440 56.39 94.02 -42.53
N ASN A 441 56.24 93.28 -43.62
CA ASN A 441 56.44 93.76 -45.00
C ASN A 441 55.42 94.87 -45.38
N VAL A 442 55.74 95.69 -46.38
CA VAL A 442 54.83 96.69 -46.95
C VAL A 442 54.24 96.17 -48.25
N ASP A 443 52.97 95.76 -48.24
CA ASP A 443 52.27 95.23 -49.41
C ASP A 443 52.31 96.18 -50.63
N SER A 444 52.97 95.75 -51.73
CA SER A 444 52.59 96.06 -53.14
C SER A 444 53.60 95.65 -54.24
N PHE A 445 54.53 94.71 -54.01
CA PHE A 445 55.47 94.24 -55.07
C PHE A 445 55.41 92.71 -55.31
N PRO A 446 55.08 92.24 -56.53
CA PRO A 446 54.57 90.87 -56.74
C PRO A 446 55.64 89.74 -56.87
N TYR A 447 56.88 89.92 -56.40
CA TYR A 447 57.98 88.96 -56.65
C TYR A 447 58.99 88.74 -55.51
N LEU A 448 58.70 89.13 -54.26
CA LEU A 448 59.50 88.72 -53.10
C LEU A 448 58.61 88.20 -51.96
N CYS A 449 58.86 86.97 -51.54
CA CYS A 449 58.41 86.43 -50.26
C CYS A 449 59.56 86.58 -49.24
N PHE A 450 59.22 86.94 -47.99
CA PHE A 450 60.18 87.05 -46.90
C PHE A 450 59.89 85.99 -45.82
N ILE A 451 60.93 85.50 -45.15
CA ILE A 451 60.81 85.06 -43.76
C ILE A 451 61.21 86.26 -42.89
N THR A 452 60.23 86.81 -42.19
CA THR A 452 60.45 87.78 -41.11
C THR A 452 60.62 87.00 -39.81
N GLN A 453 61.77 87.16 -39.15
CA GLN A 453 61.98 86.64 -37.80
C GLN A 453 61.92 87.81 -36.81
N ASP A 454 60.78 87.90 -36.13
CA ASP A 454 60.59 88.81 -35.01
C ASP A 454 61.60 88.50 -33.88
N ALA A 455 61.98 89.50 -33.10
CA ALA A 455 62.71 89.29 -31.84
C ALA A 455 61.78 89.44 -30.65
N ILE A 456 62.22 88.89 -29.53
CA ILE A 456 61.61 89.07 -28.21
C ILE A 456 62.48 90.04 -27.41
N LEU A 457 61.90 91.13 -26.92
CA LEU A 457 62.46 91.90 -25.82
C LEU A 457 61.61 91.67 -24.59
N GLU A 458 62.26 91.46 -23.46
CA GLU A 458 61.56 91.17 -22.22
C GLU A 458 61.99 92.13 -21.12
N ALA A 459 60.99 92.78 -20.52
CA ALA A 459 61.15 93.66 -19.39
C ALA A 459 60.77 92.89 -18.13
N ASP A 460 61.65 92.86 -17.13
CA ASP A 460 61.36 92.22 -15.84
C ASP A 460 61.63 93.19 -14.69
N LEU A 461 60.55 93.54 -13.97
CA LEU A 461 60.54 94.44 -12.83
C LEU A 461 59.89 93.76 -11.60
N THR A 462 59.75 92.44 -11.65
CA THR A 462 58.88 91.63 -10.79
C THR A 462 59.73 90.66 -9.96
N PRO A 463 59.48 90.50 -8.66
CA PRO A 463 60.02 89.38 -7.90
C PRO A 463 59.43 88.04 -8.36
N PRO A 464 60.17 86.93 -8.16
CA PRO A 464 59.62 85.58 -8.31
C PRO A 464 58.59 85.28 -7.21
N GLU A 465 57.66 84.37 -7.49
CA GLU A 465 56.69 83.85 -6.52
C GLU A 465 57.08 82.41 -6.13
N THR A 466 57.28 82.14 -4.83
CA THR A 466 57.58 80.79 -4.32
C THR A 466 56.30 80.05 -3.94
N THR A 467 56.19 78.80 -4.39
CA THR A 467 55.16 77.86 -3.92
C THR A 467 55.78 76.78 -3.04
N LEU A 468 55.08 76.44 -1.95
CA LEU A 468 55.36 75.27 -1.13
C LEU A 468 54.35 74.17 -1.46
N THR A 469 54.85 72.96 -1.66
CA THR A 469 54.04 71.77 -1.94
C THR A 469 54.36 70.66 -0.94
N PHE A 470 53.31 70.01 -0.46
CA PHE A 470 53.42 68.82 0.39
C PHE A 470 53.32 67.56 -0.49
N GLY A 471 54.26 66.64 -0.31
CA GLY A 471 54.15 65.28 -0.85
C GLY A 471 53.14 64.43 -0.07
N THR A 472 53.01 63.17 -0.43
CA THR A 472 52.17 62.22 0.29
C THR A 472 52.88 61.65 1.53
N PRO A 473 52.20 61.43 2.67
CA PRO A 473 50.79 61.79 2.93
C PRO A 473 50.65 63.26 3.36
N TYR A 474 49.52 63.88 3.00
CA TYR A 474 49.18 65.25 3.37
C TYR A 474 47.65 65.42 3.34
N TYR A 475 47.12 66.14 4.33
CA TYR A 475 45.70 66.43 4.48
C TYR A 475 45.49 67.88 4.94
N THR A 476 44.30 68.43 4.69
CA THR A 476 43.90 69.72 5.26
C THR A 476 42.40 69.76 5.52
N ASP A 477 42.03 70.22 6.72
CA ASP A 477 40.64 70.51 7.11
C ASP A 477 40.18 71.92 6.68
N GLY A 478 40.98 72.62 5.88
CA GLY A 478 40.76 74.00 5.45
C GLY A 478 41.17 75.08 6.47
N THR A 479 41.62 74.68 7.66
CA THR A 479 42.16 75.57 8.71
C THR A 479 43.60 75.20 9.08
N ASN A 480 43.93 73.91 9.10
CA ASN A 480 45.24 73.35 9.44
C ASN A 480 45.80 72.55 8.26
N HIS A 481 47.14 72.49 8.14
CA HIS A 481 47.84 71.58 7.24
C HIS A 481 48.38 70.40 8.05
N TRP A 482 47.86 69.19 7.81
CA TRP A 482 48.24 67.96 8.48
C TRP A 482 49.21 67.16 7.60
N ILE A 483 50.30 66.67 8.19
CA ILE A 483 51.33 65.83 7.57
C ILE A 483 51.76 64.73 8.54
N ASN A 484 52.48 63.70 8.10
CA ASN A 484 53.17 62.79 9.01
C ASN A 484 54.70 62.95 8.92
N SER A 485 55.45 62.26 9.78
CA SER A 485 56.91 62.43 9.86
C SER A 485 57.69 61.96 8.62
N SER A 486 57.03 61.32 7.64
CA SER A 486 57.60 60.92 6.35
C SER A 486 57.36 61.90 5.20
N THR A 487 56.42 62.84 5.37
CA THR A 487 55.96 63.76 4.32
C THR A 487 57.09 64.65 3.81
N GLN A 488 57.39 64.53 2.52
CA GLN A 488 58.40 65.35 1.84
C GLN A 488 57.82 66.72 1.47
N ILE A 489 58.50 67.80 1.85
CA ILE A 489 58.13 69.17 1.48
C ILE A 489 59.04 69.65 0.35
N THR A 490 58.41 70.12 -0.72
CA THR A 490 59.08 70.57 -1.95
C THR A 490 58.76 72.04 -2.19
N LEU A 491 59.80 72.85 -2.40
CA LEU A 491 59.67 74.26 -2.78
C LEU A 491 59.92 74.40 -4.27
N ASN A 492 59.06 75.14 -4.95
CA ASN A 492 59.26 75.52 -6.34
C ASN A 492 58.86 76.98 -6.52
N ALA A 493 59.80 77.80 -6.98
CA ALA A 493 59.52 79.18 -7.33
C ALA A 493 59.34 79.30 -8.84
N THR A 494 58.38 80.12 -9.23
CA THR A 494 58.13 80.52 -10.62
C THR A 494 58.33 82.02 -10.73
N ASP A 495 58.98 82.44 -11.79
CA ASP A 495 59.06 83.84 -12.17
C ASP A 495 58.36 84.05 -13.51
N VAL A 496 57.84 85.25 -13.72
CA VAL A 496 57.11 85.66 -14.93
C VAL A 496 58.04 86.35 -15.94
N GLY A 497 59.29 86.66 -15.55
CA GLY A 497 60.31 87.26 -16.42
C GLY A 497 61.62 86.47 -16.46
N SER A 498 62.65 86.95 -15.76
CA SER A 498 64.03 86.47 -15.90
C SER A 498 64.34 85.08 -15.36
N GLY A 499 63.40 84.45 -14.65
CA GLY A 499 63.59 83.13 -14.06
C GLY A 499 64.31 83.21 -12.72
N VAL A 500 64.13 82.16 -11.91
CA VAL A 500 64.67 82.08 -10.54
C VAL A 500 66.18 81.76 -10.55
N ASP A 501 66.95 82.47 -9.73
CA ASP A 501 68.33 82.10 -9.34
C ASP A 501 68.29 81.13 -8.14
N LYS A 502 67.61 81.51 -7.06
CA LYS A 502 67.66 80.80 -5.76
C LYS A 502 66.37 80.84 -4.97
N ILE A 503 66.19 79.82 -4.12
CA ILE A 503 65.09 79.66 -3.15
C ILE A 503 65.70 79.38 -1.76
N TYR A 504 65.11 79.96 -0.71
CA TYR A 504 65.54 79.82 0.69
C TYR A 504 64.38 79.45 1.60
N TYR A 505 64.66 78.72 2.70
CA TYR A 505 63.66 78.34 3.70
C TYR A 505 64.21 78.16 5.11
N TYR A 506 63.33 78.16 6.12
CA TYR A 506 63.62 77.72 7.49
C TYR A 506 62.35 77.24 8.21
N ILE A 507 62.52 76.62 9.38
CA ILE A 507 61.44 76.14 10.26
C ILE A 507 61.58 76.86 11.60
N ASP A 508 60.48 77.39 12.13
CA ASP A 508 60.39 78.16 13.37
C ASP A 508 61.46 79.29 13.46
N ASP A 509 62.24 79.36 14.55
CA ASP A 509 63.32 80.33 14.77
C ASP A 509 64.69 79.87 14.18
N LEU A 510 64.74 78.84 13.31
CA LEU A 510 66.00 78.33 12.77
C LEU A 510 66.60 79.20 11.65
N PRO A 511 67.93 79.15 11.39
CA PRO A 511 68.55 79.92 10.32
C PRO A 511 68.11 79.47 8.92
N ALA A 512 67.99 80.43 7.99
CA ALA A 512 67.69 80.17 6.59
C ALA A 512 68.72 79.24 5.89
N ILE A 513 68.20 78.29 5.13
CA ILE A 513 68.91 77.28 4.36
C ILE A 513 68.58 77.47 2.87
N GLU A 514 69.56 77.31 1.98
CA GLU A 514 69.34 77.29 0.52
C GLU A 514 68.65 75.98 0.13
N TYR A 515 67.52 76.05 -0.56
CA TYR A 515 66.75 74.86 -0.92
C TYR A 515 67.44 74.10 -2.08
N THR A 516 67.79 72.84 -1.84
CA THR A 516 68.47 71.98 -2.84
C THR A 516 67.87 70.59 -3.00
N GLU A 517 67.10 70.11 -2.02
CA GLU A 517 66.38 68.82 -2.05
C GLU A 517 65.18 68.87 -1.07
N PRO A 518 64.14 68.03 -1.24
CA PRO A 518 63.00 67.97 -0.32
C PRO A 518 63.38 67.62 1.12
N PHE A 519 62.56 68.04 2.08
CA PHE A 519 62.81 67.85 3.52
C PHE A 519 61.55 67.39 4.29
N THR A 520 61.74 66.83 5.49
CA THR A 520 60.64 66.46 6.40
C THR A 520 60.58 67.36 7.62
N VAL A 521 59.45 67.30 8.35
CA VAL A 521 59.21 68.03 9.61
C VAL A 521 59.09 67.02 10.76
N PRO A 522 59.71 67.26 11.93
CA PRO A 522 59.57 66.39 13.10
C PRO A 522 58.18 66.50 13.75
N ASP A 523 57.87 65.54 14.62
CA ASP A 523 56.59 65.45 15.35
C ASP A 523 56.31 66.70 16.22
N GLY A 524 55.20 67.40 15.95
CA GLY A 524 54.84 68.67 16.60
C GLY A 524 53.92 69.59 15.78
N GLU A 525 53.70 70.82 16.28
CA GLU A 525 53.16 71.95 15.51
C GLU A 525 54.32 72.89 15.15
N HIS A 526 54.44 73.31 13.89
CA HIS A 526 55.59 74.05 13.35
C HIS A 526 55.18 75.12 12.33
N THR A 527 55.99 76.18 12.17
CA THR A 527 55.83 77.17 11.09
C THR A 527 57.00 77.10 10.12
N ILE A 528 56.73 76.99 8.82
CA ILE A 528 57.74 76.94 7.75
C ILE A 528 57.75 78.27 7.01
N TYR A 529 58.92 78.89 6.85
CA TYR A 529 59.13 80.17 6.17
C TYR A 529 59.95 79.99 4.89
N TYR A 530 59.65 80.72 3.82
CA TYR A 530 60.35 80.59 2.52
C TYR A 530 60.27 81.85 1.62
N TYR A 531 61.24 82.00 0.69
CA TYR A 531 61.29 83.07 -0.33
C TYR A 531 62.29 82.78 -1.47
N ALA A 532 62.17 83.47 -2.61
CA ALA A 532 63.07 83.36 -3.77
C ALA A 532 63.66 84.69 -4.30
N VAL A 533 64.61 84.57 -5.23
CA VAL A 533 65.32 85.66 -5.93
C VAL A 533 65.51 85.30 -7.41
N ASP A 534 65.31 86.26 -8.33
CA ASP A 534 65.44 86.07 -9.78
C ASP A 534 66.84 86.37 -10.37
N ASN A 535 67.01 86.08 -11.66
CA ASN A 535 68.27 86.25 -12.41
C ASN A 535 68.66 87.71 -12.70
N VAL A 536 67.75 88.69 -12.65
CA VAL A 536 68.10 90.12 -12.70
C VAL A 536 68.28 90.74 -11.30
N GLY A 537 67.97 89.99 -10.24
CA GLY A 537 68.13 90.34 -8.84
C GLY A 537 66.98 91.16 -8.25
N ASN A 538 65.72 90.86 -8.59
CA ASN A 538 64.58 91.20 -7.73
C ASN A 538 64.32 90.02 -6.75
N ALA A 539 63.67 90.30 -5.62
CA ALA A 539 63.57 89.37 -4.49
C ALA A 539 62.20 89.45 -3.82
N GLU A 540 61.69 88.29 -3.44
CA GLU A 540 60.35 88.10 -2.87
C GLU A 540 60.24 88.58 -1.41
N GLU A 541 59.03 88.88 -0.93
CA GLU A 541 58.76 89.00 0.51
C GLU A 541 58.66 87.60 1.16
N THR A 542 59.01 87.47 2.44
CA THR A 542 59.08 86.14 3.08
C THR A 542 57.70 85.59 3.42
N ASN A 543 57.33 84.47 2.79
CA ASN A 543 56.12 83.71 3.05
C ASN A 543 56.24 82.82 4.30
N SER A 544 55.10 82.36 4.82
CA SER A 544 55.02 81.43 5.95
C SER A 544 53.79 80.52 5.89
N ILE A 545 53.89 79.27 6.37
CA ILE A 545 52.78 78.33 6.51
C ILE A 545 52.89 77.52 7.80
N ASP A 546 51.78 77.32 8.50
CA ASP A 546 51.70 76.51 9.73
C ASP A 546 51.31 75.07 9.42
N VAL A 547 51.99 74.11 10.05
CA VAL A 547 51.78 72.66 9.85
C VAL A 547 51.65 71.92 11.19
N LYS A 548 50.92 70.80 11.16
CA LYS A 548 50.75 69.87 12.27
C LYS A 548 51.17 68.48 11.83
N VAL A 549 52.03 67.85 12.62
CA VAL A 549 52.48 66.49 12.34
C VAL A 549 51.69 65.51 13.20
N ASP A 550 51.13 64.49 12.58
CA ASP A 550 50.46 63.38 13.26
C ASP A 550 50.94 62.03 12.70
N ASN A 551 51.10 61.07 13.59
CA ASN A 551 51.62 59.73 13.34
C ASN A 551 50.78 58.67 14.09
N SER A 552 49.59 59.04 14.55
CA SER A 552 48.71 58.23 15.39
C SER A 552 47.66 57.52 14.52
N PRO A 553 47.49 56.20 14.62
CA PRO A 553 46.36 55.54 13.97
C PRO A 553 45.04 55.78 14.73
N PRO A 554 43.89 55.75 14.03
CA PRO A 554 42.57 55.89 14.64
C PRO A 554 42.21 54.66 15.49
N VAL A 555 41.12 54.71 16.24
CA VAL A 555 40.64 53.57 17.05
C VAL A 555 39.20 53.22 16.72
N THR A 556 38.96 52.04 16.13
CA THR A 556 37.60 51.48 15.92
C THR A 556 36.93 50.90 17.16
N THR A 557 35.60 50.88 17.15
CA THR A 557 34.68 50.14 18.02
C THR A 557 33.55 49.54 17.19
N LEU A 558 33.21 48.27 17.43
CA LEU A 558 32.12 47.52 16.80
C LEU A 558 30.93 47.38 17.78
N THR A 559 29.70 47.47 17.27
CA THR A 559 28.46 47.21 18.02
C THR A 559 27.43 46.45 17.19
N PHE A 560 26.79 45.45 17.79
CA PHE A 560 25.64 44.73 17.22
C PHE A 560 24.33 45.48 17.52
N GLY A 561 23.41 45.48 16.56
CA GLY A 561 21.99 45.80 16.76
C GLY A 561 21.21 44.60 17.33
N GLU A 562 19.89 44.69 17.31
CA GLU A 562 18.99 43.56 17.59
C GLU A 562 18.61 42.86 16.26
N PRO A 563 18.35 41.53 16.24
CA PRO A 563 18.43 40.61 17.39
C PRO A 563 19.88 40.24 17.73
N TYR A 564 20.23 40.16 19.01
CA TYR A 564 21.58 39.78 19.43
C TYR A 564 21.60 39.05 20.78
N TYR A 565 22.34 37.96 20.86
CA TYR A 565 22.49 37.14 22.06
C TYR A 565 23.95 36.87 22.42
N THR A 566 24.24 36.70 23.71
CA THR A 566 25.58 36.31 24.19
C THR A 566 25.51 35.60 25.55
N ASP A 567 26.30 34.54 25.70
CA ASP A 567 26.56 33.85 26.97
C ASP A 567 27.68 34.51 27.79
N GLY A 568 28.28 35.60 27.25
CA GLY A 568 29.45 36.28 27.79
C GLY A 568 30.81 35.73 27.30
N ILE A 569 30.82 34.78 26.37
CA ILE A 569 32.00 34.19 25.72
C ILE A 569 31.87 34.24 24.18
N HIS A 570 30.69 33.90 23.66
CA HIS A 570 30.34 33.89 22.25
C HIS A 570 29.28 34.95 21.93
N HIS A 571 29.14 35.27 20.64
CA HIS A 571 28.18 36.25 20.13
C HIS A 571 27.30 35.58 19.08
N TRP A 572 25.98 35.66 19.23
CA TRP A 572 25.00 35.16 18.28
C TRP A 572 24.22 36.31 17.65
N ILE A 573 23.94 36.21 16.36
CA ILE A 573 23.26 37.21 15.52
C ILE A 573 22.40 36.51 14.47
N THR A 574 21.44 37.22 13.87
CA THR A 574 20.71 36.76 12.66
C THR A 574 21.21 37.52 11.43
N SER A 575 20.79 37.11 10.24
CA SER A 575 21.04 37.81 8.97
C SER A 575 20.37 39.19 8.86
N SER A 576 19.51 39.55 9.83
CA SER A 576 18.93 40.89 9.98
C SER A 576 19.68 41.79 10.99
N THR A 577 20.61 41.23 11.77
CA THR A 577 21.32 41.98 12.83
C THR A 577 22.32 42.97 12.24
N LEU A 578 21.98 44.26 12.30
CA LEU A 578 22.85 45.33 11.81
C LEU A 578 24.13 45.46 12.63
N ILE A 579 25.28 45.25 12.00
CA ILE A 579 26.62 45.43 12.55
C ILE A 579 27.08 46.85 12.23
N THR A 580 27.35 47.64 13.26
CA THR A 580 27.78 49.04 13.14
C THR A 580 29.23 49.18 13.58
N LEU A 581 30.06 49.77 12.72
CA LEU A 581 31.41 50.22 13.05
C LEU A 581 31.43 51.74 13.28
N THR A 582 32.27 52.15 14.21
CA THR A 582 32.61 53.56 14.46
C THR A 582 34.11 53.66 14.74
N ALA A 583 34.71 54.81 14.43
CA ALA A 583 36.11 55.08 14.75
C ALA A 583 36.28 56.50 15.29
N THR A 584 37.27 56.69 16.14
CA THR A 584 37.67 58.00 16.66
C THR A 584 39.17 58.16 16.54
N ASP A 585 39.60 59.35 16.11
CA ASP A 585 41.00 59.76 16.10
C ASP A 585 41.20 61.05 16.92
N VAL A 586 42.45 61.36 17.28
CA VAL A 586 42.87 62.48 18.12
C VAL A 586 43.66 63.56 17.37
N GLY A 587 44.08 63.32 16.13
CA GLY A 587 44.90 64.20 15.31
C GLY A 587 44.25 64.51 13.96
N SER A 588 44.71 63.87 12.88
CA SER A 588 44.30 64.17 11.49
C SER A 588 42.84 63.80 11.16
N GLY A 589 42.19 63.00 12.00
CA GLY A 589 40.83 62.50 11.82
C GLY A 589 40.79 61.20 11.00
N VAL A 590 39.71 60.43 11.16
CA VAL A 590 39.47 59.22 10.36
C VAL A 590 39.21 59.57 8.90
N ASP A 591 39.87 58.89 7.96
CA ASP A 591 39.48 58.85 6.54
C ASP A 591 38.45 57.74 6.34
N LYS A 592 38.88 56.49 6.58
CA LYS A 592 38.11 55.29 6.26
C LYS A 592 38.14 54.25 7.37
N ILE A 593 37.07 53.48 7.44
CA ILE A 593 36.99 52.23 8.19
C ILE A 593 36.88 51.10 7.16
N TYR A 594 37.61 50.01 7.38
CA TYR A 594 37.58 48.81 6.56
C TYR A 594 37.17 47.61 7.41
N TYR A 595 36.48 46.65 6.80
CA TYR A 595 36.17 45.37 7.40
C TYR A 595 36.21 44.24 6.37
N TYR A 596 36.33 43.01 6.84
CA TYR A 596 36.08 41.81 6.06
C TYR A 596 35.56 40.70 6.97
N ILE A 597 34.97 39.68 6.35
CA ILE A 597 34.42 38.50 7.03
C ILE A 597 35.26 37.31 6.56
N ASP A 598 35.80 36.55 7.51
CA ASP A 598 36.68 35.39 7.28
C ASP A 598 37.87 35.71 6.35
N ASP A 599 38.02 34.99 5.24
CA ASP A 599 39.08 35.16 4.23
C ASP A 599 38.69 36.10 3.06
N LEU A 600 37.56 36.82 3.16
CA LEU A 600 37.09 37.73 2.09
C LEU A 600 37.95 39.01 1.98
N PRO A 601 37.97 39.69 0.82
CA PRO A 601 38.68 40.97 0.66
C PRO A 601 38.14 42.08 1.57
N ALA A 602 39.01 43.00 1.98
CA ALA A 602 38.64 44.19 2.75
C ALA A 602 37.71 45.13 1.97
N ILE A 603 36.56 45.45 2.57
CA ILE A 603 35.51 46.35 2.07
C ILE A 603 35.55 47.64 2.90
N GLU A 604 35.33 48.78 2.24
CA GLU A 604 35.17 50.08 2.90
C GLU A 604 33.80 50.17 3.57
N TYR A 605 33.77 50.44 4.88
CA TYR A 605 32.54 50.56 5.66
C TYR A 605 31.88 51.93 5.42
N THR A 606 30.80 51.95 4.65
CA THR A 606 29.99 53.15 4.36
C THR A 606 28.67 53.20 5.14
N GLU A 607 28.11 52.03 5.49
CA GLU A 607 26.85 51.88 6.22
C GLU A 607 26.82 50.55 7.01
N PRO A 608 25.91 50.38 7.99
CA PRO A 608 25.80 49.13 8.75
C PRO A 608 25.47 47.92 7.85
N PHE A 609 26.14 46.80 8.09
CA PHE A 609 26.03 45.58 7.28
C PHE A 609 25.44 44.41 8.09
N THR A 610 25.11 43.31 7.43
CA THR A 610 24.72 42.04 8.06
C THR A 610 25.55 40.89 7.48
N ILE A 611 25.38 39.67 8.00
CA ILE A 611 26.01 38.45 7.50
C ILE A 611 24.89 37.47 7.17
N SER A 612 24.79 37.05 5.90
CA SER A 612 23.72 36.15 5.42
C SER A 612 23.92 34.71 5.84
N ASP A 613 25.16 34.26 5.76
CA ASP A 613 25.55 32.85 5.81
C ASP A 613 25.52 32.35 7.27
N GLU A 614 25.15 31.09 7.48
CA GLU A 614 24.97 30.54 8.84
C GLU A 614 26.26 29.99 9.47
N CYS A 615 26.22 29.87 10.79
CA CYS A 615 27.31 29.44 11.67
C CYS A 615 28.45 30.45 11.84
N ASN A 616 29.69 29.96 11.98
CA ASN A 616 30.76 30.70 12.62
C ASN A 616 31.49 31.59 11.61
N HIS A 617 31.53 32.89 11.89
CA HIS A 617 32.23 33.90 11.09
C HIS A 617 33.14 34.74 11.99
N THR A 618 34.31 35.13 11.48
CA THR A 618 35.20 36.10 12.14
C THR A 618 35.13 37.43 11.41
N ILE A 619 34.63 38.47 12.09
CA ILE A 619 34.59 39.84 11.55
C ILE A 619 35.93 40.51 11.86
N TYR A 620 36.72 40.79 10.83
CA TYR A 620 37.95 41.57 10.92
C TYR A 620 37.69 43.04 10.60
N TYR A 621 38.29 43.97 11.35
CA TYR A 621 38.08 45.41 11.12
C TYR A 621 39.26 46.28 11.58
N TYR A 622 39.45 47.40 10.89
CA TYR A 622 40.45 48.43 11.19
C TYR A 622 40.06 49.78 10.56
N ALA A 623 40.59 50.88 11.06
CA ALA A 623 40.47 52.19 10.43
C ALA A 623 41.84 52.80 10.04
N VAL A 624 41.77 53.80 9.17
CA VAL A 624 42.90 54.59 8.66
C VAL A 624 42.58 56.07 8.81
N ASP A 625 43.56 56.87 9.24
CA ASP A 625 43.43 58.33 9.33
C ASP A 625 43.61 59.02 7.97
N ASN A 626 43.42 60.34 7.91
CA ASN A 626 43.62 61.14 6.70
C ASN A 626 45.09 61.25 6.24
N LEU A 627 46.03 60.60 6.94
CA LEU A 627 47.46 60.53 6.59
C LEU A 627 47.94 59.10 6.27
N GLY A 628 47.04 58.11 6.22
CA GLY A 628 47.38 56.71 5.93
C GLY A 628 47.92 55.92 7.13
N ASN A 629 47.86 56.46 8.35
CA ASN A 629 48.18 55.76 9.58
C ASN A 629 47.03 54.77 9.90
N ALA A 630 47.29 53.47 9.71
CA ALA A 630 46.32 52.40 9.96
C ALA A 630 46.51 51.75 11.34
N GLU A 631 45.41 51.36 12.00
CA GLU A 631 45.49 50.61 13.26
C GLU A 631 45.76 49.10 13.05
N GLU A 632 46.19 48.41 14.12
CA GLU A 632 46.30 46.94 14.09
C GLU A 632 44.90 46.31 13.95
N THR A 633 44.75 45.41 12.96
CA THR A 633 43.46 44.75 12.66
C THR A 633 42.91 43.99 13.87
N LYS A 634 41.68 44.34 14.26
CA LYS A 634 40.92 43.66 15.30
C LYS A 634 40.08 42.55 14.67
N SER A 635 39.68 41.57 15.48
CA SER A 635 38.72 40.55 15.10
C SER A 635 37.68 40.32 16.21
N ILE A 636 36.51 39.82 15.83
CA ILE A 636 35.51 39.27 16.75
C ILE A 636 34.82 38.07 16.10
N ASP A 637 34.70 36.98 16.85
CA ASP A 637 34.04 35.76 16.40
C ASP A 637 32.53 35.86 16.68
N VAL A 638 31.72 35.57 15.68
CA VAL A 638 30.24 35.57 15.76
C VAL A 638 29.67 34.27 15.21
N LYS A 639 28.44 33.98 15.62
CA LYS A 639 27.63 32.87 15.13
C LYS A 639 26.36 33.44 14.52
N VAL A 640 26.19 33.28 13.21
CA VAL A 640 24.94 33.60 12.53
C VAL A 640 24.00 32.42 12.66
N ASP A 641 22.77 32.71 13.06
CA ASP A 641 21.72 31.73 13.27
C ASP A 641 20.37 32.34 12.88
N ASN A 642 19.74 31.75 11.87
CA ASN A 642 18.40 32.14 11.38
C ASN A 642 17.39 31.00 11.57
N SER A 643 17.82 29.88 12.13
CA SER A 643 17.08 28.63 12.11
C SER A 643 16.32 28.48 13.43
N PRO A 644 14.97 28.44 13.42
CA PRO A 644 14.23 28.19 14.63
C PRO A 644 14.45 26.75 15.12
N PRO A 645 14.37 26.46 16.43
CA PRO A 645 14.56 25.11 16.92
C PRO A 645 13.39 24.21 16.52
N VAL A 646 13.61 22.89 16.51
CA VAL A 646 12.59 21.91 16.10
C VAL A 646 12.02 21.21 17.33
N THR A 647 10.73 21.37 17.59
CA THR A 647 10.02 20.73 18.70
C THR A 647 9.53 19.33 18.33
N THR A 648 9.84 18.36 19.19
CA THR A 648 9.28 17.02 19.14
C THR A 648 8.24 16.83 20.25
N LEU A 649 7.05 16.34 19.90
CA LEU A 649 6.02 15.90 20.85
C LEU A 649 6.10 14.38 21.01
N THR A 650 6.12 13.92 22.25
CA THR A 650 6.16 12.49 22.60
C THR A 650 5.08 12.16 23.64
N PHE A 651 4.50 10.97 23.51
CA PHE A 651 3.54 10.41 24.47
C PHE A 651 4.25 9.37 25.34
N GLY A 652 3.91 9.33 26.63
CA GLY A 652 4.16 8.20 27.51
C GLY A 652 3.16 7.05 27.25
N GLU A 653 3.17 6.05 28.13
CA GLU A 653 2.21 4.94 28.09
C GLU A 653 1.01 5.19 29.02
N PRO A 654 -0.20 4.72 28.68
CA PRO A 654 -0.57 4.01 27.44
C PRO A 654 -0.80 4.97 26.26
N TYR A 655 -0.37 4.56 25.08
CA TYR A 655 -0.53 5.32 23.83
C TYR A 655 -0.73 4.40 22.62
N TYR A 656 -1.64 4.78 21.71
CA TYR A 656 -1.90 4.07 20.46
C TYR A 656 -2.06 5.02 19.27
N THR A 657 -1.70 4.56 18.07
CA THR A 657 -1.94 5.26 16.80
C THR A 657 -2.16 4.27 15.66
N ASP A 658 -3.03 4.65 14.72
CA ASP A 658 -3.24 3.96 13.44
C ASP A 658 -2.38 4.57 12.29
N GLY A 659 -1.54 5.57 12.61
CA GLY A 659 -0.77 6.36 11.66
C GLY A 659 -1.45 7.65 11.17
N THR A 660 -2.70 7.90 11.55
CA THR A 660 -3.46 9.14 11.26
C THR A 660 -3.96 9.83 12.52
N ASN A 661 -4.40 9.04 13.50
CA ASN A 661 -5.00 9.47 14.75
C ASN A 661 -4.12 9.04 15.93
N HIS A 662 -4.18 9.78 17.04
CA HIS A 662 -3.45 9.49 18.27
C HIS A 662 -4.43 9.34 19.43
N TRP A 663 -4.45 8.17 20.06
CA TRP A 663 -5.29 7.87 21.22
C TRP A 663 -4.42 7.70 22.47
N ILE A 664 -4.90 8.23 23.60
CA ILE A 664 -4.28 8.12 24.92
C ILE A 664 -5.36 8.04 26.02
N THR A 665 -4.95 7.73 27.25
CA THR A 665 -5.80 7.93 28.44
C THR A 665 -5.54 9.32 29.04
N SER A 666 -6.42 9.79 29.93
CA SER A 666 -6.22 11.03 30.70
C SER A 666 -5.06 10.98 31.70
N SER A 667 -4.44 9.81 31.86
CA SER A 667 -3.25 9.59 32.68
C SER A 667 -1.93 9.63 31.91
N THR A 668 -1.98 9.61 30.57
CA THR A 668 -0.79 9.57 29.71
C THR A 668 -0.04 10.91 29.73
N GLU A 669 1.22 10.89 30.16
CA GLU A 669 2.09 12.07 30.18
C GLU A 669 2.55 12.44 28.75
N ILE A 670 2.35 13.69 28.37
CA ILE A 670 2.80 14.30 27.12
C ILE A 670 4.04 15.13 27.41
N THR A 671 5.12 14.86 26.66
CA THR A 671 6.43 15.48 26.82
C THR A 671 6.83 16.17 25.53
N LEU A 672 7.10 17.48 25.63
CA LEU A 672 7.71 18.27 24.55
C LEU A 672 9.23 18.35 24.77
N ASN A 673 9.99 18.28 23.68
CA ASN A 673 11.43 18.53 23.67
C ASN A 673 11.83 19.18 22.35
N ALA A 674 12.39 20.39 22.40
CA ALA A 674 12.99 21.04 21.25
C ALA A 674 14.50 20.78 21.18
N VAL A 675 15.02 20.70 19.96
CA VAL A 675 16.46 20.64 19.68
C VAL A 675 16.77 21.75 18.69
N ASP A 676 17.84 22.47 18.96
CA ASP A 676 18.36 23.52 18.10
C ASP A 676 19.60 23.02 17.35
N TYR A 677 19.75 23.40 16.08
CA TYR A 677 20.74 22.84 15.16
C TYR A 677 21.02 23.81 14.01
N PRO A 678 22.29 24.05 13.59
CA PRO A 678 23.51 23.27 13.89
C PRO A 678 24.13 23.49 15.28
N ASP A 679 25.29 22.87 15.55
CA ASP A 679 26.15 23.13 16.74
C ASP A 679 26.56 24.62 16.90
N CYS A 680 26.26 25.45 15.89
CA CYS A 680 26.47 26.88 15.88
C CYS A 680 25.27 27.70 16.42
N ALA A 681 24.06 27.14 16.47
CA ALA A 681 22.83 27.83 16.85
C ALA A 681 22.82 28.39 18.28
N SER A 682 21.88 29.27 18.57
CA SER A 682 21.77 30.08 19.79
C SER A 682 21.18 29.31 20.98
N GLY A 683 20.51 28.20 20.71
CA GLY A 683 19.90 27.30 21.68
C GLY A 683 18.45 27.68 21.99
N VAL A 684 17.62 26.67 22.28
CA VAL A 684 16.23 26.85 22.72
C VAL A 684 16.15 27.79 23.93
N ALA A 685 15.44 28.91 23.80
CA ALA A 685 15.08 29.77 24.92
C ALA A 685 13.80 29.29 25.61
N GLY A 686 12.86 28.71 24.86
CA GLY A 686 11.64 28.14 25.41
C GLY A 686 10.84 27.30 24.41
N ILE A 687 9.82 26.63 24.93
CA ILE A 687 8.84 25.85 24.16
C ILE A 687 7.45 26.28 24.66
N TRP A 688 6.51 26.48 23.75
CA TRP A 688 5.14 26.88 24.05
C TRP A 688 4.15 25.88 23.45
N TYR A 689 3.01 25.72 24.13
CA TYR A 689 1.93 24.85 23.68
C TYR A 689 0.55 25.44 23.99
N SER A 690 -0.45 24.99 23.23
CA SER A 690 -1.84 25.40 23.40
C SER A 690 -2.80 24.27 23.05
N PHE A 691 -3.89 24.15 23.82
CA PHE A 691 -5.03 23.33 23.47
C PHE A 691 -6.00 24.15 22.62
N ASP A 692 -6.35 23.62 21.44
CA ASP A 692 -7.25 24.20 20.44
C ASP A 692 -6.92 25.66 20.05
N ASN A 693 -5.64 26.04 20.16
CA ASN A 693 -5.11 27.39 19.90
C ASN A 693 -5.85 28.50 20.70
N VAL A 694 -6.26 28.20 21.94
CA VAL A 694 -7.04 29.14 22.78
C VAL A 694 -6.17 29.99 23.70
N ASN A 695 -5.18 29.40 24.35
CA ASN A 695 -4.22 30.09 25.24
C ASN A 695 -2.85 29.42 25.16
N TRP A 696 -1.80 30.19 24.90
CA TRP A 696 -0.43 29.69 24.87
C TRP A 696 0.18 29.62 26.27
N THR A 697 0.83 28.50 26.56
CA THR A 697 1.44 28.17 27.85
C THR A 697 2.90 27.77 27.65
N GLU A 698 3.80 28.31 28.45
CA GLU A 698 5.22 27.94 28.47
C GLU A 698 5.38 26.53 29.06
N TYR A 699 6.04 25.63 28.32
CA TYR A 699 6.25 24.26 28.72
C TYR A 699 7.35 24.17 29.79
N THR A 700 6.96 23.68 30.98
CA THR A 700 7.84 23.60 32.16
C THR A 700 8.03 22.17 32.68
N GLY A 701 7.51 21.17 31.96
CA GLY A 701 7.55 19.75 32.27
C GLY A 701 6.33 19.00 31.73
N PRO A 702 6.30 17.66 31.81
CA PRO A 702 5.21 16.85 31.25
C PRO A 702 3.83 17.21 31.79
N PHE A 703 2.82 17.09 30.95
CA PHE A 703 1.41 17.39 31.25
C PHE A 703 0.48 16.28 30.76
N THR A 704 -0.80 16.29 31.17
CA THR A 704 -1.84 15.40 30.61
C THR A 704 -3.02 16.24 30.12
N ILE A 705 -3.88 15.64 29.29
CA ILE A 705 -5.16 16.21 28.85
C ILE A 705 -6.32 15.33 29.33
N SER A 706 -7.55 15.86 29.33
CA SER A 706 -8.74 15.17 29.88
C SER A 706 -9.96 15.12 28.95
N GLU A 707 -9.81 15.65 27.73
CA GLU A 707 -10.83 15.67 26.67
C GLU A 707 -10.11 15.78 25.31
N ASP A 708 -10.78 15.34 24.24
CA ASP A 708 -10.25 15.40 22.87
C ASP A 708 -9.88 16.85 22.50
N CYS A 709 -8.67 17.07 21.99
CA CYS A 709 -8.23 18.40 21.56
C CYS A 709 -7.15 18.33 20.47
N THR A 710 -6.89 19.47 19.84
CA THR A 710 -5.69 19.68 19.02
C THR A 710 -4.61 20.35 19.88
N ILE A 711 -3.48 19.68 20.05
CA ILE A 711 -2.30 20.26 20.73
C ILE A 711 -1.48 21.00 19.68
N TYR A 712 -1.44 22.33 19.80
CA TYR A 712 -0.54 23.20 19.04
C TYR A 712 0.74 23.40 19.84
N TYR A 713 1.90 23.43 19.19
CA TYR A 713 3.19 23.63 19.86
C TYR A 713 4.26 24.22 18.93
N TYR A 714 5.18 24.99 19.51
CA TYR A 714 6.34 25.58 18.83
C TYR A 714 7.44 25.92 19.85
N SER A 715 8.65 26.20 19.36
CA SER A 715 9.77 26.69 20.16
C SER A 715 10.34 28.01 19.63
N ILE A 716 11.13 28.68 20.48
CA ILE A 716 11.89 29.88 20.10
C ILE A 716 13.33 29.68 20.60
N ASP A 717 14.31 30.08 19.80
CA ASP A 717 15.73 30.14 20.17
C ASP A 717 16.06 31.37 21.06
N ASN A 718 17.34 31.61 21.34
CA ASN A 718 17.80 32.76 22.13
C ASN A 718 17.89 34.09 21.33
N LEU A 719 17.66 34.08 20.01
CA LEU A 719 17.61 35.28 19.17
C LEU A 719 16.17 35.76 18.89
N GLY A 720 15.17 34.90 19.04
CA GLY A 720 13.77 35.18 18.69
C GLY A 720 13.30 34.53 17.38
N ASN A 721 14.06 33.59 16.81
CA ASN A 721 13.64 32.76 15.69
C ASN A 721 12.53 31.80 16.17
N GLU A 722 11.30 31.99 15.69
CA GLU A 722 10.10 31.23 16.09
C GLU A 722 9.82 30.09 15.10
N GLU A 723 9.63 28.88 15.63
CA GLU A 723 9.27 27.68 14.87
C GLU A 723 7.83 27.78 14.31
N GLU A 724 7.57 27.23 13.12
CA GLU A 724 6.19 27.15 12.60
C GLU A 724 5.31 26.32 13.55
N HIS A 725 4.06 26.75 13.77
CA HIS A 725 3.19 26.19 14.81
C HIS A 725 2.68 24.80 14.41
N ASN A 726 3.45 23.78 14.78
CA ASN A 726 3.04 22.39 14.70
C ASN A 726 1.69 22.17 15.40
N SER A 727 0.91 21.21 14.90
CA SER A 727 -0.34 20.80 15.54
C SER A 727 -0.56 19.29 15.43
N LEU A 728 -1.17 18.70 16.45
CA LEU A 728 -1.48 17.27 16.51
C LEU A 728 -2.85 17.05 17.14
N VAL A 729 -3.72 16.29 16.48
CA VAL A 729 -5.05 15.92 17.02
C VAL A 729 -4.89 14.70 17.93
N VAL A 730 -5.42 14.80 19.15
CA VAL A 730 -5.31 13.76 20.18
C VAL A 730 -6.68 13.45 20.77
N TYR A 731 -7.01 12.16 20.81
CA TYR A 731 -8.26 11.61 21.31
C TYR A 731 -8.06 10.93 22.68
N ILE A 732 -9.04 11.08 23.57
CA ILE A 732 -9.05 10.48 24.91
C ILE A 732 -9.99 9.28 24.91
N ASP A 733 -9.44 8.10 25.16
CA ASP A 733 -10.21 6.86 25.31
C ASP A 733 -9.97 6.21 26.68
N GLU A 734 -11.06 6.13 27.44
CA GLU A 734 -11.17 5.54 28.79
C GLU A 734 -12.24 4.42 28.78
N THR A 735 -12.67 3.97 27.60
CA THR A 735 -13.85 3.13 27.40
C THR A 735 -13.45 1.72 26.94
N PRO A 736 -13.46 0.71 27.84
CA PRO A 736 -13.05 -0.64 27.46
C PRO A 736 -14.01 -1.29 26.45
N PRO A 737 -13.52 -2.13 25.51
CA PRO A 737 -14.33 -2.63 24.42
C PRO A 737 -15.46 -3.55 24.84
N THR A 738 -16.53 -3.59 24.05
CA THR A 738 -17.70 -4.43 24.30
C THR A 738 -17.59 -5.77 23.56
N SER A 739 -17.23 -6.83 24.29
CA SER A 739 -17.24 -8.20 23.76
C SER A 739 -18.61 -8.88 23.80
N SER A 740 -18.78 -9.86 22.92
CA SER A 740 -19.95 -10.73 22.84
C SER A 740 -19.55 -12.14 22.38
N ALA A 741 -20.37 -13.14 22.75
CA ALA A 741 -20.13 -14.54 22.43
C ALA A 741 -21.32 -15.15 21.67
N THR A 742 -21.02 -15.86 20.60
CA THR A 742 -21.97 -16.62 19.78
C THR A 742 -21.67 -18.11 19.88
N LEU A 743 -22.73 -18.92 19.92
CA LEU A 743 -22.65 -20.38 20.02
C LEU A 743 -23.32 -21.02 18.81
N ASP A 744 -22.58 -21.82 18.05
CA ASP A 744 -23.12 -22.62 16.94
C ASP A 744 -23.04 -24.12 17.25
N GLY A 745 -24.07 -24.86 16.86
CA GLY A 745 -24.22 -26.28 17.14
C GLY A 745 -25.64 -26.80 16.94
N THR A 746 -25.77 -28.12 16.82
CA THR A 746 -27.07 -28.78 16.64
C THR A 746 -27.86 -28.78 17.95
N LEU A 747 -28.75 -27.80 18.11
CA LEU A 747 -29.64 -27.73 19.26
C LEU A 747 -30.56 -28.97 19.33
N GLY A 748 -30.73 -29.45 20.55
CA GLY A 748 -31.67 -30.49 20.94
C GLY A 748 -32.83 -29.94 21.76
N ASP A 749 -33.40 -30.82 22.57
CA ASP A 749 -34.46 -30.47 23.50
C ASP A 749 -33.88 -29.83 24.79
N ASN A 750 -34.71 -29.08 25.52
CA ASN A 750 -34.39 -28.48 26.83
C ASN A 750 -33.08 -27.64 26.89
N ASN A 751 -32.71 -27.00 25.77
CA ASN A 751 -31.49 -26.19 25.60
C ASN A 751 -30.18 -26.96 25.78
N TRP A 752 -30.16 -28.25 25.44
CA TRP A 752 -28.94 -29.03 25.22
C TRP A 752 -28.53 -29.00 23.76
N TYR A 753 -27.23 -29.10 23.48
CA TYR A 753 -26.68 -29.34 22.15
C TYR A 753 -26.35 -30.82 21.98
N ARG A 754 -26.77 -31.42 20.86
CA ARG A 754 -26.50 -32.82 20.46
C ARG A 754 -25.32 -32.96 19.51
N SER A 755 -24.49 -31.92 19.44
CA SER A 755 -23.20 -31.90 18.75
C SER A 755 -22.16 -31.25 19.65
N ASN A 756 -20.90 -31.23 19.20
CA ASN A 756 -19.96 -30.24 19.74
C ASN A 756 -20.49 -28.82 19.44
N VAL A 757 -20.08 -27.84 20.23
CA VAL A 757 -20.45 -26.42 20.07
C VAL A 757 -19.23 -25.63 19.65
N ILE A 758 -19.35 -24.82 18.60
CA ILE A 758 -18.35 -23.83 18.21
C ILE A 758 -18.66 -22.53 18.96
N VAL A 759 -17.65 -21.96 19.59
CA VAL A 759 -17.71 -20.67 20.26
C VAL A 759 -16.97 -19.66 19.39
N ASN A 760 -17.69 -18.64 18.93
CA ASN A 760 -17.12 -17.49 18.24
C ASN A 760 -17.29 -16.24 19.11
N LEU A 761 -16.17 -15.62 19.46
CA LEU A 761 -16.11 -14.36 20.20
C LEU A 761 -15.84 -13.20 19.25
N THR A 762 -16.43 -12.05 19.54
CA THR A 762 -16.28 -10.81 18.78
C THR A 762 -16.39 -9.65 19.75
N ALA A 763 -15.50 -8.66 19.64
CA ALA A 763 -15.58 -7.41 20.37
C ALA A 763 -15.63 -6.24 19.38
N ASN A 764 -16.24 -5.14 19.82
CA ASN A 764 -16.25 -3.88 19.12
C ASN A 764 -15.85 -2.79 20.11
N ASP A 765 -15.13 -1.81 19.61
CA ASP A 765 -14.78 -0.59 20.31
C ASP A 765 -15.13 0.64 19.46
N GLU A 766 -15.31 1.80 20.08
CA GLU A 766 -15.62 3.07 19.38
C GLU A 766 -14.50 4.12 19.53
N GLY A 767 -13.45 3.84 20.33
CA GLY A 767 -12.28 4.68 20.56
C GLY A 767 -11.03 4.11 19.90
N SER A 768 -10.08 3.66 20.72
CA SER A 768 -8.75 3.21 20.31
C SER A 768 -8.73 1.83 19.61
N GLY A 769 -9.84 1.09 19.61
CA GLY A 769 -9.95 -0.19 18.92
C GLY A 769 -9.55 -1.39 19.78
N VAL A 770 -9.91 -2.61 19.35
CA VAL A 770 -9.66 -3.85 20.12
C VAL A 770 -8.25 -4.39 19.87
N ASP A 771 -7.44 -4.49 20.92
CA ASP A 771 -6.18 -5.24 20.90
C ASP A 771 -6.44 -6.75 20.97
N LYS A 772 -7.00 -7.22 22.10
CA LYS A 772 -7.14 -8.66 22.40
C LYS A 772 -8.47 -9.00 23.07
N ILE A 773 -8.95 -10.21 22.77
CA ILE A 773 -10.03 -10.86 23.48
C ILE A 773 -9.44 -12.04 24.26
N TYR A 774 -9.73 -12.14 25.55
CA TYR A 774 -9.33 -13.26 26.40
C TYR A 774 -10.53 -14.12 26.79
N TYR A 775 -10.33 -15.43 26.90
CA TYR A 775 -11.36 -16.37 27.35
C TYR A 775 -10.81 -17.46 28.26
N LYS A 776 -11.66 -18.02 29.13
CA LYS A 776 -11.35 -19.21 29.93
C LYS A 776 -12.56 -20.16 29.99
N ILE A 777 -12.28 -21.47 30.01
CA ILE A 777 -13.30 -22.51 30.11
C ILE A 777 -13.43 -22.93 31.58
N GLY A 778 -14.57 -22.63 32.21
CA GLY A 778 -14.81 -22.90 33.63
C GLY A 778 -13.76 -22.24 34.53
N THR A 779 -13.00 -23.05 35.27
CA THR A 779 -11.90 -22.59 36.15
C THR A 779 -10.51 -22.75 35.50
N GLY A 780 -10.44 -22.75 34.18
CA GLY A 780 -9.18 -22.76 33.44
C GLY A 780 -8.40 -21.44 33.56
N ALA A 781 -7.17 -21.43 33.02
CA ALA A 781 -6.43 -20.19 32.79
C ALA A 781 -7.08 -19.36 31.69
N TRP A 782 -6.80 -18.05 31.66
CA TRP A 782 -7.09 -17.20 30.53
C TRP A 782 -6.22 -17.59 29.32
N ILE A 783 -6.83 -17.51 28.14
CA ILE A 783 -6.26 -17.85 26.83
C ILE A 783 -6.67 -16.72 25.87
N GLU A 784 -5.74 -16.27 25.04
CA GLU A 784 -6.01 -15.29 23.98
C GLU A 784 -6.86 -15.93 22.87
N TYR A 785 -7.89 -15.22 22.39
CA TYR A 785 -8.80 -15.68 21.36
C TYR A 785 -8.29 -15.26 19.98
N THR A 786 -7.67 -16.21 19.26
CA THR A 786 -7.15 -16.01 17.90
C THR A 786 -8.02 -16.63 16.81
N ALA A 787 -8.93 -17.54 17.16
CA ALA A 787 -9.87 -18.19 16.24
C ALA A 787 -11.06 -18.85 16.97
N PRO A 788 -12.20 -19.08 16.30
CA PRO A 788 -13.33 -19.83 16.86
C PRO A 788 -12.92 -21.23 17.33
N PHE A 789 -13.29 -21.60 18.56
CA PHE A 789 -12.88 -22.86 19.19
C PHE A 789 -14.05 -23.80 19.47
N THR A 790 -13.79 -25.11 19.53
CA THR A 790 -14.84 -26.13 19.70
C THR A 790 -14.87 -26.70 21.13
N VAL A 791 -16.00 -26.56 21.81
CA VAL A 791 -16.30 -27.26 23.06
C VAL A 791 -16.92 -28.63 22.73
N SER A 792 -16.27 -29.70 23.16
CA SER A 792 -16.65 -31.09 22.82
C SER A 792 -16.92 -31.98 24.05
N ASN A 793 -16.69 -31.48 25.26
CA ASN A 793 -16.99 -32.20 26.50
C ASN A 793 -18.49 -32.16 26.82
N GLU A 794 -19.02 -33.25 27.36
CA GLU A 794 -20.42 -33.39 27.73
C GLU A 794 -20.70 -32.87 29.16
N GLY A 795 -21.93 -32.45 29.40
CA GLY A 795 -22.37 -31.77 30.63
C GLY A 795 -22.59 -30.26 30.44
N GLN A 796 -22.70 -29.52 31.55
CA GLN A 796 -22.82 -28.06 31.52
C GLN A 796 -21.44 -27.39 31.64
N THR A 797 -21.14 -26.45 30.75
CA THR A 797 -19.89 -25.69 30.72
C THR A 797 -20.18 -24.18 30.61
N THR A 798 -19.37 -23.36 31.27
CA THR A 798 -19.41 -21.90 31.18
C THR A 798 -18.09 -21.41 30.56
N ILE A 799 -18.19 -20.55 29.57
CA ILE A 799 -17.07 -19.78 29.02
C ILE A 799 -17.14 -18.40 29.66
N TYR A 800 -16.03 -17.95 30.24
CA TYR A 800 -15.85 -16.57 30.68
C TYR A 800 -14.96 -15.86 29.66
N TYR A 801 -15.21 -14.58 29.39
CA TYR A 801 -14.48 -13.81 28.38
C TYR A 801 -14.49 -12.31 28.70
N TYR A 802 -13.48 -11.58 28.21
CA TYR A 802 -13.41 -10.12 28.23
C TYR A 802 -12.51 -9.62 27.09
N SER A 803 -12.66 -8.36 26.70
CA SER A 803 -11.75 -7.66 25.78
C SER A 803 -10.89 -6.59 26.47
N ILE A 804 -9.77 -6.25 25.83
CA ILE A 804 -8.97 -5.05 26.09
C ILE A 804 -8.83 -4.25 24.80
N ASP A 805 -8.77 -2.92 24.91
CA ASP A 805 -8.45 -2.03 23.80
C ASP A 805 -6.93 -1.91 23.60
N ASN A 806 -6.51 -1.04 22.68
CA ASN A 806 -5.11 -0.71 22.44
C ASN A 806 -4.49 0.21 23.52
N LEU A 807 -5.23 0.60 24.56
CA LEU A 807 -4.77 1.43 25.70
C LEU A 807 -4.77 0.69 27.05
N GLU A 808 -4.95 -0.63 27.02
CA GLU A 808 -5.13 -1.50 28.21
C GLU A 808 -6.41 -1.24 29.04
N ASN A 809 -7.42 -0.51 28.55
CA ASN A 809 -8.71 -0.42 29.22
C ASN A 809 -9.39 -1.81 29.23
N ASN A 810 -9.54 -2.38 30.42
CA ASN A 810 -10.00 -3.76 30.60
C ASN A 810 -11.54 -3.86 30.76
N GLU A 811 -12.19 -4.65 29.90
CA GLU A 811 -13.61 -4.96 30.03
C GLU A 811 -13.90 -5.83 31.27
N THR A 812 -15.05 -5.59 31.91
CA THR A 812 -15.52 -6.44 33.02
C THR A 812 -15.92 -7.85 32.54
N GLU A 813 -15.36 -8.89 33.18
CA GLU A 813 -15.58 -10.32 32.88
C GLU A 813 -17.05 -10.69 32.57
N LYS A 814 -17.31 -10.98 31.29
CA LYS A 814 -18.57 -11.54 30.77
C LYS A 814 -18.52 -13.07 30.79
N ASN A 815 -19.68 -13.71 30.61
CA ASN A 815 -19.76 -15.16 30.49
C ASN A 815 -20.97 -15.64 29.68
N VAL A 816 -20.84 -16.83 29.11
CA VAL A 816 -21.92 -17.56 28.42
C VAL A 816 -21.88 -19.03 28.82
N SER A 817 -23.04 -19.67 28.96
CA SER A 817 -23.14 -21.08 29.41
C SER A 817 -23.87 -21.95 28.40
N MET A 818 -23.38 -23.18 28.24
CA MET A 818 -23.93 -24.19 27.34
C MET A 818 -24.08 -25.54 28.04
N LYS A 819 -24.91 -26.41 27.46
CA LYS A 819 -25.09 -27.79 27.90
C LYS A 819 -24.94 -28.70 26.69
N ILE A 820 -24.06 -29.70 26.76
CA ILE A 820 -23.74 -30.59 25.64
C ILE A 820 -24.03 -32.03 26.05
N ASP A 821 -24.79 -32.76 25.24
CA ASP A 821 -25.04 -34.18 25.42
C ASP A 821 -25.30 -34.85 24.06
N LYS A 822 -24.36 -35.67 23.61
CA LYS A 822 -24.39 -36.41 22.34
C LYS A 822 -24.60 -37.91 22.59
N SER A 823 -24.71 -38.33 23.85
CA SER A 823 -24.68 -39.72 24.28
C SER A 823 -26.11 -40.26 24.44
N PRO A 824 -26.60 -41.16 23.56
CA PRO A 824 -27.97 -41.63 23.66
C PRO A 824 -28.21 -42.53 24.89
N PRO A 825 -29.41 -42.47 25.50
CA PRO A 825 -29.70 -43.17 26.75
C PRO A 825 -29.69 -44.69 26.58
N SER A 826 -29.18 -45.39 27.59
CA SER A 826 -29.21 -46.85 27.66
C SER A 826 -30.52 -47.33 28.30
N ALA A 827 -31.17 -48.33 27.69
CA ALA A 827 -32.45 -48.88 28.16
C ALA A 827 -32.37 -50.40 28.34
N SER A 828 -32.93 -50.90 29.45
CA SER A 828 -32.94 -52.32 29.82
C SER A 828 -34.32 -52.78 30.25
N HIS A 829 -34.51 -54.11 30.29
CA HIS A 829 -35.75 -54.74 30.72
C HIS A 829 -35.48 -55.92 31.66
N SER A 830 -36.49 -56.30 32.42
CA SER A 830 -36.51 -57.51 33.25
C SER A 830 -37.92 -58.10 33.26
N LEU A 831 -38.02 -59.41 33.47
CA LEU A 831 -39.28 -60.17 33.45
C LEU A 831 -39.50 -60.89 34.78
N ALA A 832 -40.71 -60.78 35.32
CA ALA A 832 -41.14 -61.50 36.51
C ALA A 832 -42.42 -62.31 36.25
N GLY A 833 -42.41 -63.58 36.67
CA GLY A 833 -43.50 -64.53 36.51
C GLY A 833 -43.00 -65.96 36.78
N THR A 834 -43.91 -66.91 36.99
CA THR A 834 -43.52 -68.33 37.21
C THR A 834 -43.21 -68.99 35.88
N ILE A 835 -42.02 -69.58 35.73
CA ILE A 835 -41.59 -70.30 34.53
C ILE A 835 -41.65 -71.81 34.76
N VAL A 836 -42.23 -72.55 33.80
CA VAL A 836 -42.14 -74.01 33.67
C VAL A 836 -41.80 -74.33 32.22
N ASP A 837 -40.79 -75.19 31.99
CA ASP A 837 -40.33 -75.63 30.66
C ASP A 837 -40.13 -74.50 29.63
N GLY A 838 -39.61 -73.36 30.08
CA GLY A 838 -39.31 -72.20 29.25
C GLY A 838 -40.51 -71.32 28.89
N LYS A 839 -41.70 -71.59 29.44
CA LYS A 839 -42.92 -70.79 29.29
C LYS A 839 -43.37 -70.24 30.63
N TYR A 840 -44.05 -69.10 30.62
CA TYR A 840 -44.66 -68.52 31.81
C TYR A 840 -46.04 -69.13 32.07
N THR A 841 -46.27 -69.64 33.28
CA THR A 841 -47.55 -70.22 33.71
C THR A 841 -48.43 -69.24 34.50
N THR A 842 -47.90 -68.05 34.78
CA THR A 842 -48.62 -66.90 35.31
C THR A 842 -48.62 -65.76 34.28
N ASP A 843 -49.35 -64.69 34.59
CA ASP A 843 -49.13 -63.39 33.96
C ASP A 843 -47.65 -62.96 34.13
N VAL A 844 -47.16 -62.16 33.18
CA VAL A 844 -45.76 -61.70 33.12
C VAL A 844 -45.70 -60.20 33.33
N ILE A 845 -44.97 -59.78 34.36
CA ILE A 845 -44.67 -58.37 34.59
C ILE A 845 -43.36 -58.04 33.87
N ILE A 846 -43.42 -57.10 32.94
CA ILE A 846 -42.25 -56.51 32.27
C ILE A 846 -41.90 -55.24 33.03
N THR A 847 -40.67 -55.11 33.51
CA THR A 847 -40.16 -53.84 34.09
C THR A 847 -39.05 -53.28 33.23
N PHE A 848 -39.23 -52.05 32.76
CA PHE A 848 -38.24 -51.28 32.00
C PHE A 848 -37.54 -50.27 32.90
N THR A 849 -36.24 -50.10 32.68
CA THR A 849 -35.44 -49.04 33.29
C THR A 849 -34.49 -48.46 32.25
N ALA A 850 -34.22 -47.16 32.32
CA ALA A 850 -33.24 -46.52 31.49
C ALA A 850 -32.35 -45.58 32.31
N SER A 851 -31.14 -45.38 31.82
CA SER A 851 -30.13 -44.52 32.43
C SER A 851 -29.44 -43.68 31.37
N ASP A 852 -29.35 -42.39 31.64
CA ASP A 852 -28.34 -41.50 31.10
C ASP A 852 -27.71 -40.72 32.27
N THR A 853 -26.46 -40.29 32.10
CA THR A 853 -25.63 -39.62 33.10
C THR A 853 -25.37 -38.13 32.83
N VAL A 854 -25.82 -37.58 31.69
CA VAL A 854 -25.51 -36.23 31.24
C VAL A 854 -26.74 -35.33 31.27
N SER A 855 -27.70 -35.51 30.36
CA SER A 855 -28.99 -34.79 30.41
C SER A 855 -30.07 -35.54 31.21
N GLY A 856 -29.89 -36.85 31.40
CA GLY A 856 -30.81 -37.76 32.09
C GLY A 856 -31.96 -38.22 31.20
N VAL A 857 -32.58 -39.35 31.55
CA VAL A 857 -33.69 -39.91 30.77
C VAL A 857 -34.94 -39.02 30.85
N ARG A 858 -35.50 -38.67 29.69
CA ARG A 858 -36.82 -38.05 29.57
C ARG A 858 -37.92 -39.09 29.63
N GLU A 859 -37.83 -40.10 28.78
CA GLU A 859 -38.89 -41.10 28.61
C GLU A 859 -38.40 -42.45 28.07
N ILE A 860 -39.10 -43.52 28.42
CA ILE A 860 -39.02 -44.83 27.79
C ILE A 860 -40.28 -45.04 26.95
N ARG A 861 -40.12 -45.53 25.72
CA ARG A 861 -41.21 -45.93 24.83
C ARG A 861 -41.13 -47.43 24.58
N TYR A 862 -42.21 -48.16 24.83
CA TYR A 862 -42.31 -49.59 24.52
C TYR A 862 -43.66 -49.94 23.90
N LYS A 863 -43.72 -51.03 23.16
CA LYS A 863 -44.96 -51.64 22.65
C LYS A 863 -44.90 -53.16 22.74
N VAL A 864 -46.05 -53.80 22.82
CA VAL A 864 -46.21 -55.26 22.78
C VAL A 864 -46.96 -55.64 21.49
N ASP A 865 -46.53 -56.68 20.78
CA ASP A 865 -47.16 -57.25 19.59
C ASP A 865 -47.51 -56.23 18.47
N GLY A 866 -46.68 -55.19 18.31
CA GLY A 866 -46.84 -54.17 17.28
C GLY A 866 -47.95 -53.14 17.55
N THR A 867 -48.45 -53.06 18.79
CA THR A 867 -49.36 -51.99 19.25
C THR A 867 -48.70 -50.61 19.25
N SER A 868 -49.47 -49.55 19.53
CA SER A 868 -48.94 -48.20 19.77
C SER A 868 -47.94 -48.19 20.94
N TYR A 869 -46.94 -47.30 20.90
CA TYR A 869 -46.03 -47.14 22.04
C TYR A 869 -46.75 -46.54 23.25
N THR A 870 -46.62 -47.20 24.40
CA THR A 870 -46.86 -46.64 25.72
C THR A 870 -45.60 -45.93 26.21
N ILE A 871 -45.76 -44.84 26.97
CA ILE A 871 -44.68 -43.97 27.42
C ILE A 871 -44.56 -44.02 28.95
N TYR A 872 -43.33 -44.20 29.46
CA TYR A 872 -42.95 -44.05 30.86
C TYR A 872 -41.85 -42.99 31.01
N GLY A 873 -41.50 -42.62 32.24
CA GLY A 873 -40.32 -41.81 32.54
C GLY A 873 -39.03 -42.65 32.49
N SER A 874 -38.12 -42.45 33.45
CA SER A 874 -36.87 -43.23 33.58
C SER A 874 -37.07 -44.70 33.99
N SER A 875 -38.26 -45.08 34.44
CA SER A 875 -38.67 -46.47 34.66
C SER A 875 -40.18 -46.63 34.57
N GLY A 876 -40.63 -47.87 34.38
CA GLY A 876 -42.04 -48.25 34.40
C GLY A 876 -42.23 -49.74 34.19
N SER A 877 -43.46 -50.21 34.36
CA SER A 877 -43.77 -51.65 34.28
C SER A 877 -45.17 -51.92 33.77
N ASP A 878 -45.30 -52.96 32.96
CA ASP A 878 -46.55 -53.43 32.35
C ASP A 878 -46.79 -54.91 32.67
N THR A 879 -48.03 -55.40 32.53
CA THR A 879 -48.42 -56.79 32.82
C THR A 879 -49.13 -57.42 31.65
N VAL A 880 -48.57 -58.50 31.10
CA VAL A 880 -49.16 -59.28 30.02
C VAL A 880 -49.81 -60.54 30.59
N SER A 881 -51.13 -60.65 30.43
CA SER A 881 -51.97 -61.71 31.02
C SER A 881 -52.54 -62.70 29.99
N SER A 882 -52.46 -62.37 28.70
CA SER A 882 -52.90 -63.20 27.58
C SER A 882 -52.03 -64.44 27.41
N GLU A 883 -52.58 -65.50 26.81
CA GLU A 883 -51.80 -66.66 26.37
C GLU A 883 -51.28 -66.48 24.94
N GLY A 884 -50.15 -67.10 24.64
CA GLY A 884 -49.49 -66.99 23.34
C GLY A 884 -48.03 -66.56 23.45
N ASN A 885 -47.40 -66.28 22.31
CA ASN A 885 -46.03 -65.76 22.23
C ASN A 885 -46.06 -64.26 21.93
N HIS A 886 -45.50 -63.47 22.84
CA HIS A 886 -45.49 -62.02 22.81
C HIS A 886 -44.11 -61.49 22.38
N VAL A 887 -44.10 -60.42 21.57
CA VAL A 887 -42.91 -59.71 21.12
C VAL A 887 -42.95 -58.28 21.64
N VAL A 888 -41.90 -57.86 22.33
CA VAL A 888 -41.77 -56.53 22.94
C VAL A 888 -40.66 -55.76 22.25
N GLU A 889 -40.93 -54.50 21.91
CA GLU A 889 -39.95 -53.57 21.34
C GLU A 889 -39.92 -52.31 22.20
N TYR A 890 -38.72 -51.83 22.58
CA TYR A 890 -38.56 -50.66 23.43
C TYR A 890 -37.30 -49.84 23.12
N TYR A 891 -37.33 -48.55 23.45
CA TYR A 891 -36.19 -47.62 23.42
C TYR A 891 -36.41 -46.47 24.42
N ALA A 892 -35.39 -45.65 24.65
CA ALA A 892 -35.47 -44.47 25.51
C ALA A 892 -35.07 -43.19 24.75
N LEU A 893 -35.50 -42.04 25.28
CA LEU A 893 -35.04 -40.71 24.87
C LEU A 893 -34.57 -39.96 26.12
N ASP A 894 -33.49 -39.20 25.99
CA ASP A 894 -32.96 -38.35 27.05
C ASP A 894 -33.58 -36.94 27.02
N ASN A 895 -33.16 -36.07 27.93
CA ASN A 895 -33.64 -34.70 28.00
C ASN A 895 -33.00 -33.77 26.95
N ALA A 896 -31.88 -34.16 26.34
CA ALA A 896 -31.30 -33.49 25.17
C ALA A 896 -31.99 -33.87 23.85
N GLY A 897 -32.78 -34.94 23.84
CA GLY A 897 -33.47 -35.47 22.67
C GLY A 897 -32.62 -36.41 21.81
N ASN A 898 -31.56 -37.04 22.34
CA ASN A 898 -30.97 -38.20 21.68
C ASN A 898 -31.87 -39.43 21.88
N VAL A 899 -31.73 -40.42 20.99
CA VAL A 899 -32.60 -41.60 20.94
C VAL A 899 -31.77 -42.87 21.11
N GLY A 900 -32.07 -43.63 22.15
CA GLY A 900 -31.46 -44.92 22.44
C GLY A 900 -31.78 -45.97 21.37
N SER A 901 -30.89 -46.95 21.20
CA SER A 901 -31.07 -48.02 20.21
C SER A 901 -32.28 -48.90 20.53
N THR A 902 -33.12 -49.14 19.53
CA THR A 902 -34.32 -50.00 19.65
C THR A 902 -33.94 -51.44 19.98
N SER A 903 -34.44 -51.92 21.12
CA SER A 903 -34.22 -53.27 21.65
C SER A 903 -35.49 -54.11 21.50
N THR A 904 -35.33 -55.41 21.24
CA THR A 904 -36.45 -56.36 21.09
C THR A 904 -36.21 -57.65 21.86
N PHE A 905 -37.28 -58.24 22.40
CA PHE A 905 -37.28 -59.58 23.00
C PHE A 905 -38.66 -60.25 22.87
N SER A 906 -38.75 -61.53 23.23
CA SER A 906 -40.00 -62.29 23.18
C SER A 906 -40.13 -63.33 24.29
N PHE A 907 -41.36 -63.64 24.70
CA PHE A 907 -41.67 -64.68 25.70
C PHE A 907 -43.03 -65.32 25.42
N THR A 908 -43.31 -66.48 26.03
CA THR A 908 -44.57 -67.22 25.84
C THR A 908 -45.30 -67.44 27.18
N ILE A 909 -46.62 -67.25 27.21
CA ILE A 909 -47.51 -67.58 28.33
C ILE A 909 -48.42 -68.76 27.97
N GLN A 910 -48.56 -69.73 28.88
CA GLN A 910 -49.47 -70.88 28.78
C GLN A 910 -49.91 -71.37 30.17
N LYS A 911 -51.23 -71.48 30.41
CA LYS A 911 -51.86 -71.84 31.70
C LYS A 911 -52.48 -73.25 31.62
N ASN A 912 -52.72 -73.89 32.78
CA ASN A 912 -53.24 -75.26 32.89
C ASN A 912 -54.77 -75.32 32.84
N LYS A 913 -55.36 -76.34 32.20
CA LYS A 913 -56.80 -76.66 32.31
C LYS A 913 -57.04 -77.89 33.20
N PRO A 914 -58.24 -78.06 33.78
CA PRO A 914 -58.57 -79.28 34.52
C PRO A 914 -59.08 -80.42 33.61
N PRO A 915 -58.87 -81.69 33.99
CA PRO A 915 -59.36 -82.85 33.24
C PRO A 915 -60.89 -83.00 33.30
N VAL A 916 -61.44 -83.93 32.53
CA VAL A 916 -62.88 -84.23 32.42
C VAL A 916 -63.15 -85.70 32.77
N ALA A 917 -63.91 -85.95 33.85
CA ALA A 917 -64.21 -87.30 34.35
C ALA A 917 -65.42 -87.96 33.64
N ASN A 918 -65.31 -89.24 33.24
CA ASN A 918 -66.41 -89.99 32.63
C ASN A 918 -66.26 -91.52 32.80
N PHE A 919 -67.35 -92.31 32.81
CA PHE A 919 -67.29 -93.78 32.86
C PHE A 919 -68.52 -94.51 32.30
N THR A 920 -68.43 -95.85 32.24
CA THR A 920 -69.47 -96.80 31.80
C THR A 920 -69.45 -98.07 32.66
N TYR A 921 -70.54 -98.86 32.69
CA TYR A 921 -70.63 -100.13 33.43
C TYR A 921 -71.38 -101.23 32.67
N SER A 922 -71.22 -102.50 33.09
CA SER A 922 -71.90 -103.68 32.52
C SER A 922 -71.94 -104.85 33.52
N PRO A 923 -73.02 -105.65 33.61
CA PRO A 923 -74.26 -105.55 32.85
C PRO A 923 -75.10 -104.33 33.24
N LEU A 924 -76.02 -103.93 32.35
CA LEU A 924 -76.87 -102.73 32.54
C LEU A 924 -78.13 -102.98 33.38
N GLN A 925 -78.42 -104.23 33.72
CA GLN A 925 -79.52 -104.64 34.62
C GLN A 925 -79.03 -105.82 35.48
N PRO A 926 -78.11 -105.58 36.43
CA PRO A 926 -77.55 -106.63 37.28
C PRO A 926 -78.58 -107.16 38.28
N TYR A 927 -78.46 -108.44 38.59
CA TYR A 927 -78.99 -109.02 39.82
C TYR A 927 -77.96 -108.88 40.95
N ASP A 928 -78.38 -109.02 42.20
CA ASP A 928 -77.52 -109.17 43.38
C ASP A 928 -76.47 -110.30 43.19
N THR A 929 -76.84 -111.31 42.42
CA THR A 929 -76.02 -112.46 42.08
C THR A 929 -74.92 -112.17 41.06
N ASP A 930 -75.00 -111.07 40.28
CA ASP A 930 -74.04 -110.69 39.23
C ASP A 930 -72.76 -110.00 39.78
N THR A 931 -71.73 -109.93 38.92
CA THR A 931 -70.54 -109.08 39.12
C THR A 931 -70.48 -108.03 38.02
N ILE A 932 -70.40 -106.76 38.41
CA ILE A 932 -70.42 -105.59 37.52
C ILE A 932 -68.99 -105.17 37.19
N THR A 933 -68.73 -104.83 35.93
CA THR A 933 -67.45 -104.28 35.45
C THR A 933 -67.64 -102.81 35.10
N PHE A 934 -66.68 -101.98 35.51
CA PHE A 934 -66.64 -100.53 35.27
C PHE A 934 -65.48 -100.18 34.35
N ALA A 935 -65.69 -99.22 33.45
CA ALA A 935 -64.68 -98.76 32.52
C ALA A 935 -64.64 -97.23 32.41
N ASP A 936 -63.45 -96.67 32.64
CA ASP A 936 -63.13 -95.25 32.55
C ASP A 936 -63.20 -94.70 31.11
N ARG A 937 -63.57 -93.43 31.01
CA ARG A 937 -63.68 -92.64 29.77
C ARG A 937 -63.23 -91.19 29.96
N SER A 938 -62.45 -90.91 31.01
CA SER A 938 -61.97 -89.58 31.34
C SER A 938 -60.90 -89.09 30.36
N THR A 939 -60.80 -87.78 30.16
CA THR A 939 -59.88 -87.15 29.20
C THR A 939 -59.26 -85.87 29.76
N ASP A 940 -58.06 -85.55 29.30
CA ASP A 940 -57.37 -84.29 29.55
C ASP A 940 -56.98 -83.66 28.18
N GLU A 941 -56.84 -82.34 28.12
CA GLU A 941 -56.56 -81.59 26.89
C GLU A 941 -55.12 -81.08 26.81
N ASP A 942 -54.50 -80.76 27.96
CA ASP A 942 -53.13 -80.24 28.06
C ASP A 942 -52.25 -80.98 29.09
N GLY A 943 -52.73 -82.06 29.70
CA GLY A 943 -52.02 -82.90 30.66
C GLY A 943 -52.23 -84.41 30.48
N GLU A 944 -51.80 -85.20 31.47
CA GLU A 944 -52.08 -86.63 31.59
C GLU A 944 -52.80 -86.94 32.91
N ILE A 945 -53.82 -87.81 32.87
CA ILE A 945 -54.53 -88.25 34.09
C ILE A 945 -53.68 -89.27 34.86
N VAL A 946 -53.12 -88.85 36.00
CA VAL A 946 -52.21 -89.66 36.83
C VAL A 946 -52.91 -90.38 38.00
N ASN A 947 -54.19 -90.12 38.25
CA ASN A 947 -54.91 -90.74 39.38
C ASN A 947 -56.40 -90.95 39.11
N TYR A 948 -56.93 -92.04 39.66
CA TYR A 948 -58.33 -92.47 39.59
C TYR A 948 -58.79 -92.92 40.98
N THR A 949 -59.99 -92.52 41.39
CA THR A 949 -60.64 -92.93 42.65
C THR A 949 -62.12 -93.19 42.41
N TRP A 950 -62.55 -94.40 42.73
CA TRP A 950 -63.92 -94.88 42.64
C TRP A 950 -64.52 -95.09 44.03
N ASP A 951 -65.79 -94.72 44.18
CA ASP A 951 -66.67 -95.04 45.31
C ASP A 951 -67.90 -95.76 44.73
N PHE A 952 -68.21 -96.97 45.19
CA PHE A 952 -69.31 -97.78 44.66
C PHE A 952 -70.67 -97.53 45.35
N GLY A 953 -70.74 -96.64 46.33
CA GLY A 953 -71.98 -96.25 47.01
C GLY A 953 -72.48 -97.23 48.08
N ASP A 954 -71.75 -98.33 48.34
CA ASP A 954 -72.02 -99.31 49.40
C ASP A 954 -70.97 -99.31 50.53
N GLY A 955 -69.99 -98.41 50.45
CA GLY A 955 -68.84 -98.32 51.36
C GLY A 955 -67.54 -98.93 50.84
N ASN A 956 -67.53 -99.51 49.63
CA ASN A 956 -66.31 -99.98 48.96
C ASN A 956 -65.75 -98.93 47.99
N GLU A 957 -64.42 -98.81 47.95
CA GLU A 957 -63.67 -97.93 47.02
C GLU A 957 -62.75 -98.74 46.08
N SER A 958 -62.26 -98.10 45.00
CA SER A 958 -61.15 -98.62 44.19
C SER A 958 -60.29 -97.53 43.59
N TYR A 959 -58.99 -97.78 43.43
CA TYR A 959 -58.05 -96.86 42.75
C TYR A 959 -57.53 -97.41 41.41
N ALA A 960 -58.14 -98.50 40.91
CA ALA A 960 -57.86 -99.02 39.58
C ALA A 960 -58.63 -98.23 38.51
N GLN A 961 -58.04 -98.04 37.32
CA GLN A 961 -58.71 -97.30 36.23
C GLN A 961 -60.00 -98.00 35.74
N ASN A 962 -60.05 -99.33 35.73
CA ASN A 962 -61.20 -100.11 35.25
C ASN A 962 -61.52 -101.25 36.24
N PRO A 963 -62.26 -100.99 37.33
CA PRO A 963 -62.50 -101.96 38.40
C PRO A 963 -63.72 -102.87 38.15
N THR A 964 -63.88 -103.89 38.99
CA THR A 964 -65.07 -104.74 39.07
C THR A 964 -65.61 -104.74 40.49
N HIS A 965 -66.93 -104.73 40.65
CA HIS A 965 -67.60 -104.79 41.96
C HIS A 965 -68.78 -105.76 41.94
N LYS A 966 -69.13 -106.30 43.11
CA LYS A 966 -70.35 -107.09 43.32
C LYS A 966 -71.02 -106.61 44.60
N TYR A 967 -72.29 -106.26 44.50
CA TYR A 967 -73.13 -105.89 45.63
C TYR A 967 -73.59 -107.15 46.38
N ALA A 968 -73.92 -107.00 47.66
CA ALA A 968 -74.24 -108.11 48.57
C ALA A 968 -75.75 -108.27 48.85
N ASP A 969 -76.57 -107.40 48.26
CA ASP A 969 -78.01 -107.23 48.49
C ASP A 969 -78.60 -106.54 47.24
N ASN A 970 -79.92 -106.59 47.05
CA ASN A 970 -80.58 -105.87 45.96
C ASN A 970 -80.90 -104.43 46.37
N GLY A 971 -80.75 -103.45 45.46
CA GLY A 971 -80.82 -102.04 45.86
C GLY A 971 -80.48 -101.02 44.78
N THR A 972 -80.27 -99.78 45.22
CA THR A 972 -79.88 -98.67 44.33
C THR A 972 -78.61 -98.01 44.87
N TYR A 973 -77.56 -98.02 44.07
CA TYR A 973 -76.22 -97.56 44.46
C TYR A 973 -75.79 -96.38 43.58
N ILE A 974 -75.06 -95.43 44.17
CA ILE A 974 -74.51 -94.26 43.46
C ILE A 974 -73.01 -94.46 43.31
N VAL A 975 -72.54 -94.75 42.10
CA VAL A 975 -71.12 -94.93 41.82
C VAL A 975 -70.51 -93.60 41.37
N ARG A 976 -69.38 -93.22 41.96
CA ARG A 976 -68.64 -91.99 41.64
C ARG A 976 -67.23 -92.32 41.17
N LEU A 977 -66.73 -91.59 40.17
CA LEU A 977 -65.34 -91.56 39.74
C LEU A 977 -64.79 -90.15 39.91
N THR A 978 -63.59 -90.04 40.49
CA THR A 978 -62.79 -88.81 40.58
C THR A 978 -61.42 -89.05 39.95
N VAL A 979 -60.90 -88.06 39.21
CA VAL A 979 -59.60 -88.11 38.52
C VAL A 979 -58.77 -86.86 38.76
N ARG A 980 -57.44 -86.96 38.55
CA ARG A 980 -56.48 -85.84 38.68
C ARG A 980 -55.40 -85.88 37.59
N ASP A 981 -55.01 -84.71 37.09
CA ASP A 981 -53.94 -84.50 36.10
C ASP A 981 -52.51 -84.52 36.71
N ASP A 982 -51.50 -84.34 35.86
CA ASP A 982 -50.09 -84.19 36.24
C ASP A 982 -49.77 -82.91 37.04
N ARG A 983 -50.70 -81.94 37.06
CA ARG A 983 -50.51 -80.59 37.66
C ARG A 983 -51.41 -80.33 38.87
N ASN A 984 -52.04 -81.40 39.38
CA ASN A 984 -52.95 -81.51 40.51
C ASN A 984 -54.37 -80.92 40.36
N ALA A 985 -54.83 -80.53 39.17
CA ALA A 985 -56.23 -80.19 38.94
C ALA A 985 -57.11 -81.46 38.88
N THR A 986 -58.32 -81.38 39.41
CA THR A 986 -59.21 -82.53 39.66
C THR A 986 -60.56 -82.41 38.97
N SER A 987 -61.21 -83.55 38.73
CA SER A 987 -62.51 -83.66 38.08
C SER A 987 -63.28 -84.87 38.61
N SER A 988 -64.61 -84.84 38.63
CA SER A 988 -65.42 -85.98 39.09
C SER A 988 -66.79 -86.09 38.44
N THR A 989 -67.34 -87.31 38.47
CA THR A 989 -68.59 -87.69 37.80
C THR A 989 -69.26 -88.85 38.56
N GLN A 990 -70.57 -89.08 38.35
CA GLN A 990 -71.31 -90.13 39.05
C GLN A 990 -72.49 -90.69 38.23
N GLN A 991 -72.84 -91.95 38.46
CA GLN A 991 -73.98 -92.65 37.84
C GLN A 991 -74.74 -93.46 38.90
N ILE A 992 -76.01 -93.77 38.63
CA ILE A 992 -76.86 -94.59 39.49
C ILE A 992 -77.01 -95.99 38.88
N ILE A 993 -76.95 -97.03 39.72
CA ILE A 993 -77.08 -98.44 39.33
C ILE A 993 -78.18 -99.08 40.18
N GLU A 994 -79.09 -99.81 39.54
CA GLU A 994 -80.15 -100.60 40.15
C GLU A 994 -79.78 -102.09 40.09
N VAL A 995 -79.90 -102.78 41.23
CA VAL A 995 -79.54 -104.20 41.45
C VAL A 995 -80.79 -104.95 41.94
N ARG A 996 -81.06 -106.15 41.43
CA ARG A 996 -82.37 -106.83 41.56
C ARG A 996 -82.31 -108.23 42.19
N ASN A 997 -83.45 -108.67 42.75
CA ASN A 997 -83.68 -110.00 43.35
C ASN A 997 -84.12 -111.05 42.31
N LYS A 998 -84.13 -112.34 42.68
CA LYS A 998 -84.56 -113.48 41.84
C LYS A 998 -85.76 -114.24 42.47
N PRO A 999 -86.57 -114.99 41.68
CA PRO A 999 -87.80 -115.65 42.18
C PRO A 999 -87.69 -117.20 42.38
N PRO A 1000 -88.64 -117.83 43.11
CA PRO A 1000 -88.54 -119.20 43.64
C PRO A 1000 -89.25 -120.25 42.75
N THR A 1001 -89.15 -121.55 43.09
CA THR A 1001 -89.63 -122.68 42.24
C THR A 1001 -90.57 -123.68 42.96
N ALA A 1002 -91.72 -124.03 42.34
CA ALA A 1002 -92.82 -124.82 42.96
C ALA A 1002 -92.91 -126.33 42.58
N LEU A 1003 -93.20 -127.24 43.55
CA LEU A 1003 -93.36 -128.69 43.30
C LEU A 1003 -94.27 -129.47 44.30
N ILE A 1004 -94.99 -130.50 43.83
CA ILE A 1004 -96.09 -131.24 44.53
C ILE A 1004 -95.90 -132.79 44.53
N SER A 1005 -96.40 -133.48 45.56
CA SER A 1005 -96.65 -134.94 45.63
C SER A 1005 -97.90 -135.29 46.48
N TYR A 1006 -98.48 -136.50 46.33
CA TYR A 1006 -99.63 -136.99 47.15
C TYR A 1006 -99.71 -138.53 47.28
N SER A 1007 -100.51 -139.04 48.23
CA SER A 1007 -100.78 -140.49 48.46
C SER A 1007 -102.02 -140.72 49.35
N PRO A 1008 -102.87 -141.74 49.12
CA PRO A 1008 -102.71 -142.86 48.19
C PRO A 1008 -103.24 -142.58 46.76
N ASP A 1009 -102.67 -143.26 45.76
CA ASP A 1009 -102.94 -143.07 44.33
C ASP A 1009 -104.40 -143.27 43.88
N LYS A 1010 -105.19 -144.04 44.65
CA LYS A 1010 -106.58 -144.42 44.32
C LYS A 1010 -107.49 -144.32 45.55
N PRO A 1011 -107.76 -143.09 46.02
CA PRO A 1011 -108.53 -142.87 47.23
C PRO A 1011 -110.02 -143.16 47.02
N LYS A 1012 -110.69 -143.64 48.07
CA LYS A 1012 -112.13 -143.89 48.13
C LYS A 1012 -112.84 -142.71 48.80
N PRO A 1013 -114.17 -142.57 48.66
CA PRO A 1013 -114.91 -141.56 49.41
C PRO A 1013 -114.69 -141.73 50.91
N LYS A 1014 -114.30 -140.65 51.59
CA LYS A 1014 -113.91 -140.60 53.02
C LYS A 1014 -112.63 -141.38 53.38
N GLU A 1015 -111.69 -141.52 52.46
CA GLU A 1015 -110.32 -142.02 52.70
C GLU A 1015 -109.34 -140.83 52.73
N ASP A 1016 -108.47 -140.75 53.74
CA ASP A 1016 -107.53 -139.64 53.94
C ASP A 1016 -106.37 -139.68 52.92
N ILE A 1017 -106.07 -138.53 52.31
CA ILE A 1017 -105.00 -138.32 51.32
C ILE A 1017 -103.99 -137.34 51.91
N ASN A 1018 -102.72 -137.72 51.93
CA ASN A 1018 -101.61 -136.86 52.34
C ASN A 1018 -101.03 -136.16 51.10
N PHE A 1019 -100.72 -134.86 51.22
CA PHE A 1019 -100.04 -134.04 50.22
C PHE A 1019 -98.68 -133.58 50.74
N THR A 1020 -97.74 -133.28 49.84
CA THR A 1020 -96.36 -132.89 50.22
C THR A 1020 -95.77 -131.89 49.23
N SER A 1021 -95.16 -130.83 49.74
CA SER A 1021 -94.42 -129.83 48.94
C SER A 1021 -92.92 -130.16 48.86
N LEU A 1022 -92.33 -129.92 47.69
CA LEU A 1022 -90.90 -130.10 47.40
C LEU A 1022 -90.25 -128.86 46.76
N SER A 1023 -90.84 -127.68 46.98
CA SER A 1023 -90.40 -126.39 46.43
C SER A 1023 -89.07 -125.89 47.01
N THR A 1024 -88.32 -125.07 46.26
CA THR A 1024 -87.00 -124.50 46.62
C THR A 1024 -86.79 -123.10 46.07
N ASP A 1025 -85.82 -122.39 46.62
CA ASP A 1025 -85.37 -121.05 46.25
C ASP A 1025 -83.81 -121.00 46.18
N GLU A 1026 -83.21 -119.97 45.57
CA GLU A 1026 -81.74 -119.93 45.30
C GLU A 1026 -81.00 -118.83 46.08
N ASP A 1027 -81.58 -117.64 46.19
CA ASP A 1027 -81.13 -116.48 46.97
C ASP A 1027 -81.87 -116.33 48.31
N GLY A 1028 -83.16 -116.71 48.36
CA GLY A 1028 -84.01 -116.62 49.56
C GLY A 1028 -84.44 -117.94 50.23
N GLU A 1029 -85.47 -117.85 51.08
CA GLU A 1029 -86.23 -118.96 51.67
C GLU A 1029 -87.75 -118.86 51.35
N ILE A 1030 -88.38 -119.98 51.01
CA ILE A 1030 -89.84 -120.04 50.81
C ILE A 1030 -90.59 -119.93 52.15
N VAL A 1031 -91.16 -118.75 52.41
CA VAL A 1031 -91.90 -118.42 53.64
C VAL A 1031 -93.39 -118.79 53.59
N ASN A 1032 -93.98 -118.98 52.40
CA ASN A 1032 -95.41 -119.29 52.27
C ASN A 1032 -95.68 -120.53 51.39
N TYR A 1033 -96.69 -121.31 51.79
CA TYR A 1033 -97.26 -122.42 51.05
C TYR A 1033 -98.79 -122.29 51.11
N THR A 1034 -99.47 -122.37 49.96
CA THR A 1034 -100.93 -122.35 49.90
C THR A 1034 -101.44 -123.44 48.95
N TRP A 1035 -102.21 -124.38 49.49
CA TRP A 1035 -102.85 -125.47 48.78
C TRP A 1035 -104.35 -125.19 48.57
N ASP A 1036 -104.87 -125.51 47.38
CA ASP A 1036 -106.31 -125.63 47.10
C ASP A 1036 -106.59 -127.07 46.64
N PHE A 1037 -107.56 -127.76 47.24
CA PHE A 1037 -107.88 -129.17 46.94
C PHE A 1037 -108.99 -129.35 45.89
N GLY A 1038 -109.52 -128.27 45.32
CA GLY A 1038 -110.47 -128.29 44.20
C GLY A 1038 -111.89 -128.76 44.52
N ASP A 1039 -112.20 -129.02 45.79
CA ASP A 1039 -113.56 -129.24 46.29
C ASP A 1039 -114.12 -128.05 47.10
N GLY A 1040 -113.34 -126.96 47.19
CA GLY A 1040 -113.63 -125.76 47.98
C GLY A 1040 -112.89 -125.68 49.30
N ASN A 1041 -112.10 -126.70 49.67
CA ASN A 1041 -111.20 -126.64 50.83
C ASN A 1041 -109.79 -126.21 50.41
N ILE A 1042 -109.13 -125.43 51.28
CA ILE A 1042 -107.75 -124.96 51.13
C ILE A 1042 -106.94 -125.29 52.40
N SER A 1043 -105.61 -125.30 52.31
CA SER A 1043 -104.72 -125.37 53.46
C SER A 1043 -103.46 -124.53 53.25
N HIS A 1044 -102.91 -123.97 54.34
CA HIS A 1044 -101.62 -123.26 54.34
C HIS A 1044 -100.52 -124.05 55.06
N GLU A 1045 -100.77 -125.32 55.39
CA GLU A 1045 -99.74 -126.23 55.88
C GLU A 1045 -98.85 -126.69 54.71
N ARG A 1046 -97.54 -126.88 54.96
CA ARG A 1046 -96.61 -127.32 53.91
C ARG A 1046 -96.98 -128.67 53.30
N ASN A 1047 -97.44 -129.61 54.14
CA ASN A 1047 -97.74 -131.01 53.81
C ASN A 1047 -99.10 -131.44 54.43
N PRO A 1048 -100.25 -131.02 53.87
CA PRO A 1048 -101.56 -131.19 54.48
C PRO A 1048 -102.19 -132.58 54.23
N ILE A 1049 -103.27 -132.88 54.97
CA ILE A 1049 -104.10 -134.08 54.79
C ILE A 1049 -105.53 -133.66 54.44
N HIS A 1050 -106.16 -134.29 53.43
CA HIS A 1050 -107.54 -134.01 53.02
C HIS A 1050 -108.29 -135.28 52.61
N ALA A 1051 -109.63 -135.30 52.74
CA ALA A 1051 -110.48 -136.44 52.44
C ALA A 1051 -111.79 -136.03 51.75
N TYR A 1052 -112.06 -136.58 50.57
CA TYR A 1052 -113.24 -136.22 49.78
C TYR A 1052 -114.49 -137.02 50.19
N GLU A 1053 -115.57 -136.33 50.57
CA GLU A 1053 -116.85 -136.93 51.03
C GLU A 1053 -117.55 -137.85 50.00
N LYS A 1054 -117.28 -137.65 48.70
CA LYS A 1054 -118.02 -138.25 47.58
C LYS A 1054 -117.09 -138.75 46.49
N GLU A 1055 -117.62 -139.58 45.60
CA GLU A 1055 -116.96 -139.91 44.34
C GLU A 1055 -116.98 -138.72 43.35
N GLY A 1056 -115.88 -138.53 42.64
CA GLY A 1056 -115.61 -137.33 41.85
C GLY A 1056 -114.15 -137.26 41.33
N THR A 1057 -113.80 -136.14 40.72
CA THR A 1057 -112.45 -135.82 40.26
C THR A 1057 -112.14 -134.38 40.65
N TYR A 1058 -110.96 -134.15 41.22
CA TYR A 1058 -110.59 -132.89 41.88
C TYR A 1058 -109.22 -132.42 41.41
N ASN A 1059 -109.02 -131.10 41.29
CA ASN A 1059 -107.73 -130.49 40.94
C ASN A 1059 -107.06 -130.01 42.22
N VAL A 1060 -105.76 -130.26 42.39
CA VAL A 1060 -105.02 -129.78 43.57
C VAL A 1060 -103.89 -128.85 43.15
N THR A 1061 -103.87 -127.64 43.67
CA THR A 1061 -102.89 -126.58 43.38
C THR A 1061 -102.03 -126.30 44.61
N LEU A 1062 -100.76 -125.96 44.40
CA LEU A 1062 -99.84 -125.36 45.38
C LEU A 1062 -99.28 -124.05 44.81
N ILE A 1063 -99.31 -122.99 45.61
CA ILE A 1063 -98.59 -121.73 45.38
C ILE A 1063 -97.51 -121.60 46.46
N VAL A 1064 -96.32 -121.15 46.09
CA VAL A 1064 -95.23 -120.80 47.03
C VAL A 1064 -94.74 -119.37 46.80
N ARG A 1065 -94.22 -118.74 47.86
CA ARG A 1065 -93.69 -117.37 47.86
C ARG A 1065 -92.48 -117.25 48.79
N ASP A 1066 -91.46 -116.53 48.36
CA ASP A 1066 -90.20 -116.27 49.07
C ASP A 1066 -90.32 -115.15 50.13
N ASN A 1067 -89.20 -114.82 50.79
CA ASN A 1067 -89.13 -113.77 51.81
C ASN A 1067 -89.22 -112.34 51.27
N ASP A 1068 -88.91 -112.10 49.99
CA ASP A 1068 -88.81 -110.75 49.39
C ASP A 1068 -90.06 -110.37 48.59
N GLY A 1069 -90.89 -111.36 48.25
CA GLY A 1069 -92.26 -111.22 47.81
C GLY A 1069 -92.59 -111.83 46.44
N ASP A 1070 -91.70 -112.58 45.79
CA ASP A 1070 -91.98 -113.23 44.51
C ASP A 1070 -92.52 -114.67 44.70
N ALA A 1071 -93.23 -115.19 43.69
CA ALA A 1071 -94.08 -116.36 43.85
C ALA A 1071 -94.30 -117.18 42.56
N GLU A 1072 -94.49 -118.49 42.72
CA GLU A 1072 -94.64 -119.49 41.64
C GLU A 1072 -95.70 -120.55 42.02
N GLU A 1073 -96.40 -121.13 41.02
CA GLU A 1073 -97.54 -122.05 41.24
C GLU A 1073 -97.49 -123.39 40.48
N LYS A 1074 -98.27 -124.38 40.95
CA LYS A 1074 -98.34 -125.74 40.38
C LYS A 1074 -99.69 -126.42 40.60
N THR A 1075 -100.15 -127.27 39.67
CA THR A 1075 -101.44 -128.00 39.78
C THR A 1075 -101.38 -129.46 39.29
N ILE A 1076 -102.18 -130.35 39.88
CA ILE A 1076 -102.38 -131.77 39.55
C ILE A 1076 -103.89 -132.18 39.60
N GLN A 1077 -104.25 -133.44 39.28
CA GLN A 1077 -105.63 -133.98 39.37
C GLN A 1077 -105.71 -135.35 40.07
N ILE A 1078 -106.83 -135.64 40.76
CA ILE A 1078 -107.08 -136.85 41.57
C ILE A 1078 -108.53 -137.37 41.38
N GLU A 1079 -108.78 -138.69 41.42
CA GLU A 1079 -110.10 -139.33 41.18
C GLU A 1079 -110.53 -140.32 42.29
N VAL A 1080 -111.84 -140.39 42.58
CA VAL A 1080 -112.46 -141.09 43.74
C VAL A 1080 -113.75 -141.85 43.32
N LYS A 1081 -113.95 -143.17 43.58
CA LYS A 1081 -115.12 -144.00 43.07
C LYS A 1081 -115.55 -145.26 43.89
N ALA A 1082 -116.73 -145.85 43.61
CA ALA A 1082 -117.25 -147.14 44.15
C ALA A 1082 -117.92 -148.12 43.10
N GLU A 1083 -118.30 -149.37 43.48
CA GLU A 1083 -118.65 -150.48 42.53
C GLU A 1083 -120.03 -151.21 42.69
N LYS A 1084 -120.63 -151.69 41.56
CA LYS A 1084 -121.64 -152.78 41.46
C LYS A 1084 -121.90 -153.28 40.00
N ILE A 1085 -122.73 -154.33 39.78
CA ILE A 1085 -122.65 -155.25 38.60
C ILE A 1085 -123.91 -155.37 37.69
N ASN A 1086 -123.70 -155.18 36.37
CA ASN A 1086 -124.32 -155.78 35.14
C ASN A 1086 -125.84 -155.66 34.79
N VAL A 1087 -126.13 -155.54 33.46
CA VAL A 1087 -127.05 -156.40 32.64
C VAL A 1087 -127.25 -155.84 31.21
N TRP A 1088 -127.25 -154.52 31.01
CA TRP A 1088 -127.76 -153.86 29.78
C TRP A 1088 -126.98 -154.09 28.47
N LEU A 1089 -125.79 -154.70 28.50
CA LEU A 1089 -124.99 -154.95 27.28
C LEU A 1089 -125.65 -155.96 26.31
N TYR A 1090 -126.59 -156.78 26.79
CA TYR A 1090 -127.29 -157.80 26.00
C TYR A 1090 -128.09 -157.24 24.80
N LEU A 1091 -128.54 -155.98 24.84
CA LEU A 1091 -129.32 -155.39 23.74
C LEU A 1091 -128.45 -154.93 22.56
N LEU A 1092 -127.21 -154.53 22.82
CA LEU A 1092 -126.31 -153.95 21.81
C LEU A 1092 -125.74 -155.00 20.86
N ILE A 1093 -125.49 -156.22 21.36
CA ILE A 1093 -124.89 -157.33 20.61
C ILE A 1093 -125.79 -157.82 19.47
N ILE A 1094 -127.12 -157.75 19.63
CA ILE A 1094 -128.09 -158.23 18.64
C ILE A 1094 -128.03 -157.40 17.34
N ILE A 1095 -127.82 -156.08 17.44
CA ILE A 1095 -127.75 -155.18 16.27
C ILE A 1095 -126.47 -155.43 15.45
N ILE A 1096 -125.35 -155.69 16.14
CA ILE A 1096 -124.06 -155.97 15.51
C ILE A 1096 -124.10 -157.27 14.69
N LEU A 1097 -124.80 -158.30 15.20
CA LEU A 1097 -124.95 -159.59 14.50
C LEU A 1097 -125.71 -159.48 13.16
N ILE A 1098 -126.68 -158.56 13.04
CA ILE A 1098 -127.48 -158.39 11.81
C ILE A 1098 -126.66 -157.76 10.68
N ILE A 1099 -125.79 -156.79 11.01
CA ILE A 1099 -124.94 -156.11 10.01
C ILE A 1099 -123.90 -157.09 9.42
N ILE A 1100 -123.33 -157.97 10.25
CA ILE A 1100 -122.39 -159.00 9.81
C ILE A 1100 -123.07 -160.03 8.89
N ALA A 1101 -124.33 -160.39 9.15
CA ALA A 1101 -125.06 -161.37 8.34
C ALA A 1101 -125.27 -160.94 6.88
N ILE A 1102 -125.45 -159.64 6.63
CA ILE A 1102 -125.66 -159.10 5.27
C ILE A 1102 -124.33 -159.04 4.49
N ALA A 1103 -123.23 -158.65 5.15
CA ALA A 1103 -121.93 -158.50 4.51
C ALA A 1103 -121.35 -159.82 3.96
N VAL A 1104 -121.49 -160.93 4.70
CA VAL A 1104 -120.91 -162.23 4.28
C VAL A 1104 -121.74 -162.90 3.19
N PHE A 1105 -123.07 -162.68 3.14
CA PHE A 1105 -123.94 -163.20 2.07
C PHE A 1105 -123.55 -162.69 0.68
N ALA A 1106 -122.94 -161.51 0.58
CA ALA A 1106 -122.42 -160.96 -0.67
C ALA A 1106 -121.17 -161.68 -1.21
N ILE A 1107 -120.33 -162.26 -0.33
CA ILE A 1107 -119.03 -162.84 -0.70
C ILE A 1107 -119.17 -164.32 -1.16
N TRP A 1108 -120.25 -165.01 -0.81
CA TRP A 1108 -120.47 -166.42 -1.17
C TRP A 1108 -120.77 -166.68 -2.67
N LYS A 1109 -120.92 -165.65 -3.52
CA LYS A 1109 -121.57 -165.77 -4.85
C LYS A 1109 -120.70 -165.57 -6.10
N ARG A 1110 -119.37 -165.73 -6.06
CA ARG A 1110 -118.45 -165.88 -7.24
C ARG A 1110 -117.06 -166.42 -6.80
N ARG A 1111 -116.82 -167.73 -6.63
CA ARG A 1111 -116.47 -168.81 -7.60
C ARG A 1111 -115.15 -168.65 -8.43
N SER A 1112 -114.14 -169.45 -8.03
CA SER A 1112 -113.19 -170.29 -8.81
C SER A 1112 -111.99 -169.74 -9.64
N LYS A 1113 -110.81 -170.37 -9.41
CA LYS A 1113 -109.51 -170.48 -10.16
C LYS A 1113 -108.46 -169.34 -10.09
N GLY A 1114 -107.16 -169.69 -9.93
CA GLY A 1114 -105.95 -168.83 -10.07
C GLY A 1114 -104.70 -169.31 -9.27
N GLU A 1115 -103.45 -169.00 -9.69
CA GLU A 1115 -102.17 -169.56 -9.14
C GLU A 1115 -100.95 -168.57 -9.07
N GLU A 1116 -99.94 -168.89 -8.21
CA GLU A 1116 -98.45 -168.62 -8.18
C GLU A 1116 -97.70 -167.22 -8.02
N LYS A 1117 -96.80 -167.16 -6.99
CA LYS A 1117 -95.34 -166.75 -6.85
C LYS A 1117 -94.64 -165.38 -7.28
N LYS A 1118 -93.99 -164.69 -6.28
CA LYS A 1118 -92.58 -164.10 -6.12
C LYS A 1118 -91.91 -163.15 -7.20
N PRO A 1119 -90.67 -162.51 -7.10
CA PRO A 1119 -89.61 -162.27 -6.03
C PRO A 1119 -88.74 -160.90 -6.00
N GLU A 1120 -87.86 -160.70 -4.95
CA GLU A 1120 -86.42 -160.17 -4.86
C GLU A 1120 -85.79 -158.69 -4.92
N LYS A 1121 -84.67 -158.47 -4.14
CA LYS A 1121 -83.41 -157.59 -4.25
C LYS A 1121 -83.37 -156.03 -3.92
N LYS A 1122 -82.26 -155.24 -3.63
CA LYS A 1122 -80.84 -155.37 -3.07
C LYS A 1122 -79.98 -154.01 -2.91
N GLU A 1123 -79.07 -153.82 -1.89
CA GLU A 1123 -77.76 -153.01 -1.78
C GLU A 1123 -77.67 -151.41 -1.86
N GLU A 1124 -76.61 -150.58 -1.47
CA GLU A 1124 -75.44 -150.55 -0.50
C GLU A 1124 -74.59 -149.19 -0.35
N LYS A 1125 -73.71 -149.04 0.69
CA LYS A 1125 -72.31 -148.39 0.83
C LYS A 1125 -71.90 -146.85 1.05
N LYS A 1126 -71.03 -146.61 2.09
CA LYS A 1126 -69.67 -145.92 2.25
C LYS A 1126 -69.30 -144.38 2.33
N THR A 1127 -68.73 -143.97 3.50
CA THR A 1127 -67.43 -143.26 3.88
C THR A 1127 -66.78 -142.02 3.19
N GLY A 1128 -66.24 -141.08 4.03
CA GLY A 1128 -65.00 -140.28 3.84
C GLY A 1128 -65.16 -138.75 3.90
N LYS A 1129 -64.22 -137.91 4.39
CA LYS A 1129 -62.90 -138.10 5.06
C LYS A 1129 -62.70 -136.99 6.10
#